data_AF-A0A552UWB9-F1
#
_entry.id   AF-A0A552UWB9-F1
#
_cell.length_a   1.000
_cell.length_b   1.000
_cell.length_c   1.000
_cell.angle_alpha   90.00
_cell.angle_beta   90.00
_cell.angle_gamma   90.00
#
_symmetry.space_group_name_H-M   'P 1'
#
loop_
_entity.id
_entity.type
_entity.pdbx_description
1 polymer ?
#
loop_
_entity_poly.entity_id
_entity_poly.type
_entity_poly.pdbx_seq_one_letter_code
_entity_poly.pdbx_strand_id
1 'polypeptide(L)'
;RLYDGFIKNVKENPEKIAIIDSETKEEISYMDLYEKSLKIAGCLKENGIKKGEYVGITLPRSSKQIYAIFGILFAGAAYVAIGINQPSERRSKIYEQIGIKFVISDNKTIEDYKLDTGGVSLIDLDKAIDKSLGLDKPIEVSSFDSAYIIMTSGTTGVPKGVEIMHTSAINTINDLNEKYSINSNDTLLMVSAIDFDLSVYDIFGILGIGGTLITTNEDNYRNPDEWIRIIEKYKVSVWDSVPILFDMLVTIAEGEKKNLPLRIVMLSGDWIAKDLPGRFYKMSEKENSIVVAMGGATEASIWSNYLNVPREIPKDWISIPYGRPLKNQVYRVVDELGRICPNYVKGELLIGGVSVAKCYHGDEDLTNRKYFEENGLRWYRTGDNGRLWNDGTIEFLGRKDTQVKIKGHRIELGEVEDAISKFDGVEKVVVDFIEKANSKNLVAFVKVDKDSDNFSTNRYLEKIDTSFIEEVEEISYEDIRAQNEKINNLVAKTIINVFKSFELDLVNNSYSIVEIYNKINDSKRNRFIIENWINKFLSLKYLEYKNEKYSLREDEIFINEDSCNNEIGNYLKNLELELIKILSGEKDPIEAFYSDPNKSYMSKFTEELLGYEESINSIINSIKTYARLNNKQNIKIIEYGTRNSELTTTIFKELKEFVSEYIYADTSVYFRNNLSDLEKGSKFKYVCINDNLSTSLDEDNFDIVIALNSIHRSNDKKTLIEEMLRLLKVNGLIIGNEIKDNNLLPIITADIINEQPFNEAKLDDFDNSACEVLYINSEKRTECSNFRTFIIANLKENKSIFEKLTSYLSHEIPSYMVPTNFYQVDEIPLNKNGKVDRKKLKNKLKNKNNYIFENEIEHRLSNGLPKYIISNNPIEVDYFPVNTDGKIDQNKGPTYTNDKFNCNGKGVTASSLSELMLVGILKDILNIEEVYLNDNFFELGGDSLIALKLKKKIKKIFFVDISVSSIFNSNNIEELLNAIESNKCKNFTIGEI
;
A
#
# COMPACT_ATOMS: atom_id res chain seq x y z
N ARG A 1 -37.98 8.49 25.72
CA ARG A 1 -36.50 8.36 25.80
C ARG A 1 -36.04 7.26 24.87
N LEU A 2 -34.76 7.27 24.47
CA LEU A 2 -34.21 6.32 23.50
C LEU A 2 -34.45 4.84 23.89
N TYR A 3 -34.30 4.52 25.17
CA TYR A 3 -34.43 3.16 25.67
C TYR A 3 -35.86 2.76 26.09
N ASP A 4 -36.86 3.65 26.02
CA ASP A 4 -38.21 3.33 26.52
C ASP A 4 -38.87 2.23 25.65
N GLY A 5 -38.64 2.25 24.34
CA GLY A 5 -39.10 1.19 23.43
C GLY A 5 -38.45 -0.17 23.74
N PHE A 6 -37.15 -0.16 24.06
CA PHE A 6 -36.45 -1.36 24.50
C PHE A 6 -37.06 -1.91 25.81
N ILE A 7 -37.25 -1.07 26.84
CA ILE A 7 -37.86 -1.49 28.11
C ILE A 7 -39.28 -2.04 27.92
N LYS A 8 -40.06 -1.46 27.01
CA LYS A 8 -41.37 -2.01 26.64
C LYS A 8 -41.24 -3.43 26.12
N ASN A 9 -40.30 -3.70 25.22
CA ASN A 9 -40.06 -5.03 24.67
C ASN A 9 -39.46 -6.02 25.67
N VAL A 10 -38.68 -5.57 26.66
CA VAL A 10 -38.25 -6.43 27.78
C VAL A 10 -39.46 -6.96 28.54
N LYS A 11 -40.50 -6.14 28.74
CA LYS A 11 -41.72 -6.56 29.45
C LYS A 11 -42.63 -7.44 28.60
N GLU A 12 -42.75 -7.12 27.31
CA GLU A 12 -43.68 -7.80 26.40
C GLU A 12 -43.09 -9.09 25.81
N ASN A 13 -41.77 -9.13 25.58
CA ASN A 13 -41.06 -10.20 24.87
C ASN A 13 -39.68 -10.51 25.51
N PRO A 14 -39.60 -10.85 26.81
CA PRO A 14 -38.33 -10.96 27.54
C PRO A 14 -37.36 -11.99 26.92
N GLU A 15 -37.86 -13.17 26.55
CA GLU A 15 -37.06 -14.29 26.02
C GLU A 15 -36.69 -14.14 24.54
N LYS A 16 -37.21 -13.09 23.86
CA LYS A 16 -36.91 -12.89 22.46
C LYS A 16 -35.44 -12.50 22.29
N ILE A 17 -34.79 -13.00 21.26
CA ILE A 17 -33.40 -12.63 20.94
C ILE A 17 -33.33 -11.18 20.46
N ALA A 18 -32.62 -10.36 21.23
CA ALA A 18 -32.35 -8.96 20.95
C ALA A 18 -31.09 -8.80 20.09
N ILE A 19 -30.01 -9.52 20.44
CA ILE A 19 -28.72 -9.43 19.76
C ILE A 19 -28.25 -10.82 19.38
N ILE A 20 -27.71 -10.96 18.17
CA ILE A 20 -26.91 -12.13 17.77
C ILE A 20 -25.54 -11.65 17.36
N ASP A 21 -24.51 -12.15 18.01
CA ASP A 21 -23.14 -11.89 17.61
C ASP A 21 -22.70 -12.92 16.56
N SER A 22 -22.44 -12.48 15.32
CA SER A 22 -22.21 -13.39 14.19
C SER A 22 -20.93 -14.21 14.33
N GLU A 23 -19.94 -13.68 15.06
CA GLU A 23 -18.62 -14.29 15.23
C GLU A 23 -18.66 -15.33 16.35
N THR A 24 -19.06 -14.92 17.55
CA THR A 24 -19.12 -15.80 18.74
C THR A 24 -20.34 -16.73 18.71
N LYS A 25 -21.34 -16.41 17.89
CA LYS A 25 -22.66 -17.06 17.85
C LYS A 25 -23.45 -16.92 19.14
N GLU A 26 -23.07 -15.99 20.01
CA GLU A 26 -23.82 -15.67 21.22
C GLU A 26 -25.17 -15.06 20.84
N GLU A 27 -26.25 -15.60 21.41
CA GLU A 27 -27.61 -15.06 21.28
C GLU A 27 -28.01 -14.48 22.64
N ILE A 28 -28.42 -13.21 22.65
CA ILE A 28 -28.73 -12.48 23.87
C ILE A 28 -30.19 -12.06 23.81
N SER A 29 -30.98 -12.47 24.80
CA SER A 29 -32.38 -12.08 24.89
C SER A 29 -32.56 -10.61 25.30
N TYR A 30 -33.77 -10.07 25.13
CA TYR A 30 -34.11 -8.75 25.65
C TYR A 30 -33.92 -8.67 27.17
N MET A 31 -34.29 -9.74 27.89
CA MET A 31 -34.10 -9.80 29.34
C MET A 31 -32.61 -9.86 29.72
N ASP A 32 -31.80 -10.69 29.06
CA ASP A 32 -30.37 -10.78 29.34
C ASP A 32 -29.66 -9.44 29.11
N LEU A 33 -29.99 -8.77 28.00
CA LEU A 33 -29.46 -7.43 27.70
C LEU A 33 -29.85 -6.43 28.80
N TYR A 34 -31.10 -6.47 29.24
CA TYR A 34 -31.61 -5.58 30.29
C TYR A 34 -30.89 -5.81 31.63
N GLU A 35 -30.74 -7.07 32.05
CA GLU A 35 -30.07 -7.42 33.31
C GLU A 35 -28.58 -7.07 33.29
N LYS A 36 -27.86 -7.41 32.21
CA LYS A 36 -26.45 -7.01 32.03
C LYS A 36 -26.29 -5.49 32.09
N SER A 37 -27.19 -4.75 31.44
CA SER A 37 -27.19 -3.28 31.46
C SER A 37 -27.43 -2.71 32.86
N LEU A 38 -28.32 -3.32 33.65
CA LEU A 38 -28.56 -2.91 35.05
C LEU A 38 -27.36 -3.17 35.96
N LYS A 39 -26.62 -4.25 35.74
CA LYS A 39 -25.36 -4.53 36.46
C LYS A 39 -24.28 -3.49 36.15
N ILE A 40 -24.12 -3.15 34.86
CA ILE A 40 -23.23 -2.08 34.44
C ILE A 40 -23.64 -0.75 35.07
N ALA A 41 -24.93 -0.40 35.02
CA ALA A 41 -25.45 0.82 35.64
C ALA A 41 -25.20 0.88 37.17
N GLY A 42 -25.31 -0.26 37.85
CA GLY A 42 -24.98 -0.39 39.28
C GLY A 42 -23.49 -0.13 39.53
N CYS A 43 -22.63 -0.73 38.71
CA CYS A 43 -21.19 -0.49 38.75
C CYS A 43 -20.83 0.98 38.55
N LEU A 44 -21.45 1.65 37.57
CA LEU A 44 -21.25 3.07 37.31
C LEU A 44 -21.63 3.93 38.51
N LYS A 45 -22.78 3.64 39.13
CA LYS A 45 -23.26 4.35 40.32
C LYS A 45 -22.35 4.17 41.53
N GLU A 46 -21.83 2.96 41.75
CA GLU A 46 -20.87 2.67 42.82
C GLU A 46 -19.53 3.42 42.65
N ASN A 47 -19.10 3.60 41.41
CA ASN A 47 -17.93 4.43 41.07
C ASN A 47 -18.20 5.94 41.16
N GLY A 48 -19.42 6.34 41.53
CA GLY A 48 -19.77 7.72 41.83
C GLY A 48 -20.35 8.52 40.66
N ILE A 49 -20.70 7.87 39.54
CA ILE A 49 -21.36 8.53 38.41
C ILE A 49 -22.73 9.04 38.83
N LYS A 50 -23.01 10.30 38.49
CA LYS A 50 -24.28 10.98 38.77
C LYS A 50 -25.12 11.12 37.52
N LYS A 51 -26.44 11.25 37.73
CA LYS A 51 -27.38 11.59 36.66
C LYS A 51 -26.91 12.86 35.92
N GLY A 52 -26.91 12.80 34.60
CA GLY A 52 -26.52 13.91 33.72
C GLY A 52 -25.01 14.03 33.47
N GLU A 53 -24.17 13.17 34.04
CA GLU A 53 -22.75 13.11 33.69
C GLU A 53 -22.51 12.34 32.37
N TYR A 54 -21.27 12.43 31.87
CA TYR A 54 -20.83 11.84 30.61
C TYR A 54 -19.88 10.67 30.86
N VAL A 55 -20.11 9.56 30.17
CA VAL A 55 -19.26 8.36 30.26
C VAL A 55 -18.77 7.99 28.88
N GLY A 56 -17.45 7.92 28.70
CA GLY A 56 -16.84 7.51 27.45
C GLY A 56 -17.00 6.00 27.22
N ILE A 57 -17.10 5.59 25.96
CA ILE A 57 -17.08 4.19 25.55
C ILE A 57 -15.97 4.01 24.51
N THR A 58 -15.03 3.12 24.79
CA THR A 58 -13.97 2.71 23.85
C THR A 58 -13.87 1.20 23.83
N LEU A 59 -14.61 0.58 22.92
CA LEU A 59 -14.73 -0.87 22.75
C LEU A 59 -14.79 -1.19 21.26
N PRO A 60 -14.30 -2.36 20.82
CA PRO A 60 -14.48 -2.85 19.46
C PRO A 60 -15.93 -3.28 19.22
N ARG A 61 -16.33 -3.36 17.96
CA ARG A 61 -17.67 -3.80 17.58
C ARG A 61 -17.98 -5.20 18.11
N SER A 62 -19.06 -5.28 18.89
CA SER A 62 -19.53 -6.50 19.55
C SER A 62 -20.84 -6.24 20.29
N SER A 63 -21.48 -7.30 20.78
CA SER A 63 -22.60 -7.22 21.72
C SER A 63 -22.27 -6.37 22.97
N LYS A 64 -21.03 -6.44 23.45
CA LYS A 64 -20.52 -5.70 24.62
C LYS A 64 -20.66 -4.18 24.51
N GLN A 65 -20.48 -3.59 23.31
CA GLN A 65 -20.72 -2.16 23.10
C GLN A 65 -22.16 -1.78 23.46
N ILE A 66 -23.12 -2.61 23.08
CA ILE A 66 -24.53 -2.36 23.30
C ILE A 66 -24.86 -2.44 24.80
N TYR A 67 -24.25 -3.40 25.51
CA TYR A 67 -24.40 -3.52 26.96
C TYR A 67 -23.91 -2.25 27.67
N ALA A 68 -22.74 -1.75 27.28
CA ALA A 68 -22.17 -0.54 27.84
C ALA A 68 -23.06 0.69 27.58
N ILE A 69 -23.56 0.86 26.36
CA ILE A 69 -24.46 1.95 25.98
C ILE A 69 -25.73 1.94 26.86
N PHE A 70 -26.43 0.81 26.94
CA PHE A 70 -27.63 0.73 27.78
C PHE A 70 -27.30 0.88 29.26
N GLY A 71 -26.18 0.35 29.74
CA GLY A 71 -25.73 0.51 31.12
C GLY A 71 -25.48 1.96 31.51
N ILE A 72 -24.85 2.75 30.62
CA ILE A 72 -24.64 4.19 30.82
C ILE A 72 -25.97 4.94 30.86
N LEU A 73 -26.85 4.67 29.90
CA LEU A 73 -28.19 5.29 29.86
C LEU A 73 -29.03 4.92 31.09
N PHE A 74 -28.93 3.68 31.57
CA PHE A 74 -29.62 3.21 32.78
C PHE A 74 -29.04 3.80 34.07
N ALA A 75 -27.78 4.20 34.08
CA ALA A 75 -27.19 5.02 35.14
C ALA A 75 -27.64 6.49 35.09
N GLY A 76 -28.44 6.88 34.08
CA GLY A 76 -28.91 8.24 33.88
C GLY A 76 -27.84 9.18 33.34
N ALA A 77 -26.76 8.64 32.78
CA ALA A 77 -25.67 9.36 32.15
C ALA A 77 -25.80 9.34 30.61
N ALA A 78 -25.10 10.25 29.93
CA ALA A 78 -25.01 10.26 28.47
C ALA A 78 -23.73 9.55 28.03
N TYR A 79 -23.82 8.70 27.00
CA TYR A 79 -22.62 8.04 26.48
C TYR A 79 -21.88 8.91 25.48
N VAL A 80 -20.55 8.84 25.50
CA VAL A 80 -19.68 9.50 24.53
C VAL A 80 -18.95 8.42 23.74
N ALA A 81 -19.28 8.29 22.46
CA ALA A 81 -18.67 7.28 21.62
C ALA A 81 -17.27 7.71 21.17
N ILE A 82 -16.27 6.89 21.47
CA ILE A 82 -14.86 7.18 21.18
C ILE A 82 -14.26 5.96 20.49
N GLY A 83 -13.96 6.10 19.19
CA GLY A 83 -13.42 5.02 18.38
C GLY A 83 -12.10 4.46 18.94
N ILE A 84 -11.93 3.14 18.85
CA ILE A 84 -10.74 2.42 19.33
C ILE A 84 -9.44 2.87 18.61
N ASN A 85 -9.57 3.32 17.36
CA ASN A 85 -8.47 3.78 16.52
C ASN A 85 -8.16 5.28 16.69
N GLN A 86 -8.85 5.98 17.59
CA GLN A 86 -8.56 7.39 17.87
C GLN A 86 -7.21 7.49 18.59
N PRO A 87 -6.27 8.34 18.13
CA PRO A 87 -4.97 8.49 18.80
C PRO A 87 -5.08 8.94 20.27
N SER A 88 -4.10 8.59 21.10
CA SER A 88 -4.11 8.87 22.56
C SER A 88 -4.26 10.34 22.90
N GLU A 89 -3.55 11.22 22.20
CA GLU A 89 -3.64 12.67 22.41
C GLU A 89 -5.01 13.21 22.07
N ARG A 90 -5.59 12.72 20.96
CA ARG A 90 -6.94 13.09 20.54
C ARG A 90 -7.99 12.63 21.54
N ARG A 91 -7.88 11.42 22.08
CA ARG A 91 -8.76 10.93 23.15
C ARG A 91 -8.67 11.81 24.40
N SER A 92 -7.46 12.21 24.80
CA SER A 92 -7.25 13.08 25.96
C SER A 92 -7.93 14.45 25.79
N LYS A 93 -7.82 15.07 24.60
CA LYS A 93 -8.52 16.30 24.25
C LYS A 93 -10.05 16.14 24.32
N ILE A 94 -10.59 15.00 23.87
CA ILE A 94 -12.03 14.68 23.98
C ILE A 94 -12.44 14.54 25.45
N TYR A 95 -11.65 13.85 26.27
CA TYR A 95 -11.95 13.67 27.69
C TYR A 95 -12.02 15.00 28.43
N GLU A 96 -11.05 15.89 28.19
CA GLU A 96 -11.00 17.22 28.80
C GLU A 96 -12.18 18.09 28.34
N GLN A 97 -12.40 18.19 27.03
CA GLN A 97 -13.46 19.03 26.45
C GLN A 97 -14.86 18.65 26.93
N ILE A 98 -15.12 17.34 27.05
CA ILE A 98 -16.43 16.82 27.45
C ILE A 98 -16.55 16.65 28.99
N GLY A 99 -15.43 16.78 29.72
CA GLY A 99 -15.40 16.54 31.16
C GLY A 99 -15.65 15.08 31.53
N ILE A 100 -15.17 14.13 30.72
CA ILE A 100 -15.31 12.70 30.96
C ILE A 100 -14.43 12.30 32.13
N LYS A 101 -15.03 11.64 33.13
CA LYS A 101 -14.31 11.11 34.30
C LYS A 101 -14.10 9.61 34.24
N PHE A 102 -14.97 8.91 33.50
CA PHE A 102 -14.99 7.46 33.41
C PHE A 102 -15.12 7.01 31.96
N VAL A 103 -14.35 5.99 31.59
CA VAL A 103 -14.41 5.35 30.28
C VAL A 103 -14.64 3.85 30.47
N ILE A 104 -15.65 3.30 29.81
CA ILE A 104 -15.91 1.87 29.78
C ILE A 104 -15.09 1.23 28.66
N SER A 105 -14.33 0.20 29.00
CA SER A 105 -13.58 -0.65 28.06
C SER A 105 -13.42 -2.06 28.64
N ASP A 106 -12.92 -3.03 27.86
CA ASP A 106 -12.58 -4.37 28.34
C ASP A 106 -11.06 -4.56 28.40
N ASN A 107 -10.59 -5.54 29.19
CA ASN A 107 -9.15 -5.71 29.45
C ASN A 107 -8.36 -5.94 28.16
N LYS A 108 -8.92 -6.73 27.24
CA LYS A 108 -8.29 -6.99 25.95
C LYS A 108 -8.10 -5.70 25.14
N THR A 109 -9.13 -4.86 25.07
CA THR A 109 -9.07 -3.59 24.33
C THR A 109 -8.08 -2.61 24.98
N ILE A 110 -8.04 -2.55 26.32
CA ILE A 110 -7.10 -1.71 27.05
C ILE A 110 -5.65 -2.11 26.73
N GLU A 111 -5.36 -3.40 26.69
CA GLU A 111 -4.04 -3.95 26.36
C GLU A 111 -3.68 -3.75 24.88
N ASP A 112 -4.55 -4.21 23.96
CA ASP A 112 -4.32 -4.21 22.51
C ASP A 112 -4.12 -2.79 21.95
N TYR A 113 -4.91 -1.82 22.45
CA TYR A 113 -4.90 -0.44 21.97
C TYR A 113 -4.14 0.52 22.89
N LYS A 114 -3.48 0.01 23.94
CA LYS A 114 -2.73 0.77 24.95
C LYS A 114 -3.49 2.02 25.36
N LEU A 115 -4.72 1.84 25.85
CA LEU A 115 -5.59 2.95 26.19
C LEU A 115 -4.99 3.77 27.33
N ASP A 116 -4.28 4.85 26.98
CA ASP A 116 -3.80 5.82 27.96
C ASP A 116 -4.99 6.44 28.71
N THR A 117 -4.85 6.47 30.03
CA THR A 117 -5.90 6.93 30.92
C THR A 117 -5.95 8.44 31.01
N GLY A 118 -4.87 9.19 30.74
CA GLY A 118 -4.92 10.67 30.72
C GLY A 118 -5.60 11.32 31.94
N GLY A 119 -5.64 10.64 33.10
CA GLY A 119 -6.36 11.06 34.30
C GLY A 119 -7.83 10.60 34.44
N VAL A 120 -8.42 9.91 33.46
CA VAL A 120 -9.77 9.30 33.55
C VAL A 120 -9.73 7.89 34.13
N SER A 121 -10.78 7.50 34.85
CA SER A 121 -10.89 6.16 35.45
C SER A 121 -11.47 5.15 34.46
N LEU A 122 -10.74 4.06 34.21
CA LEU A 122 -11.23 2.97 33.37
C LEU A 122 -12.17 2.06 34.18
N ILE A 123 -13.32 1.76 33.58
CA ILE A 123 -14.29 0.80 34.10
C ILE A 123 -14.23 -0.43 33.21
N ASP A 124 -13.70 -1.51 33.80
CA ASP A 124 -13.63 -2.84 33.19
C ASP A 124 -15.04 -3.41 33.01
N LEU A 125 -15.46 -3.54 31.74
CA LEU A 125 -16.78 -4.00 31.36
C LEU A 125 -17.04 -5.45 31.80
N ASP A 126 -16.05 -6.33 31.71
CA ASP A 126 -16.22 -7.75 32.04
C ASP A 126 -16.52 -7.90 33.54
N LYS A 127 -15.78 -7.16 34.38
CA LYS A 127 -16.08 -7.09 35.82
C LYS A 127 -17.42 -6.46 36.13
N ALA A 128 -17.85 -5.47 35.34
CA ALA A 128 -19.14 -4.82 35.54
C ALA A 128 -20.32 -5.77 35.22
N ILE A 129 -20.17 -6.64 34.22
CA ILE A 129 -21.19 -7.63 33.81
C ILE A 129 -21.30 -8.79 34.81
N ASP A 130 -20.17 -9.20 35.41
CA ASP A 130 -20.10 -10.34 36.33
C ASP A 130 -20.54 -10.01 37.77
N LYS A 131 -20.91 -8.75 38.06
CA LYS A 131 -21.42 -8.37 39.38
C LYS A 131 -22.68 -9.14 39.75
N SER A 132 -22.78 -9.47 41.04
CA SER A 132 -23.92 -10.17 41.62
C SER A 132 -25.17 -9.29 41.77
N LEU A 133 -25.01 -7.98 41.92
CA LEU A 133 -26.09 -7.01 42.08
C LEU A 133 -25.94 -5.84 41.10
N GLY A 134 -27.05 -5.48 40.45
CA GLY A 134 -27.18 -4.27 39.63
C GLY A 134 -28.19 -3.30 40.22
N LEU A 135 -28.61 -2.29 39.45
CA LEU A 135 -29.75 -1.45 39.85
C LEU A 135 -31.07 -2.25 39.74
N ASP A 136 -32.03 -1.97 40.62
CA ASP A 136 -33.38 -2.57 40.52
C ASP A 136 -34.13 -2.12 39.26
N LYS A 137 -33.89 -0.88 38.83
CA LYS A 137 -34.46 -0.27 37.64
C LYS A 137 -33.58 0.86 37.13
N PRO A 138 -33.71 1.24 35.85
CA PRO A 138 -33.02 2.40 35.29
C PRO A 138 -33.32 3.68 36.06
N ILE A 139 -32.32 4.56 36.19
CA ILE A 139 -32.46 5.88 36.78
C ILE A 139 -33.36 6.75 35.88
N GLU A 140 -34.29 7.46 36.50
CA GLU A 140 -35.27 8.26 35.77
C GLU A 140 -34.66 9.59 35.28
N VAL A 141 -34.63 9.74 33.95
CA VAL A 141 -34.20 10.97 33.24
C VAL A 141 -35.37 11.60 32.48
N SER A 142 -35.26 12.90 32.22
CA SER A 142 -36.18 13.65 31.36
C SER A 142 -35.97 13.27 29.89
N SER A 143 -36.99 13.42 29.04
CA SER A 143 -36.81 13.30 27.59
C SER A 143 -35.93 14.41 26.99
N PHE A 144 -35.74 15.51 27.71
CA PHE A 144 -34.85 16.61 27.33
C PHE A 144 -33.45 16.47 27.91
N ASP A 145 -33.19 15.44 28.74
CA ASP A 145 -31.84 15.14 29.18
C ASP A 145 -31.02 14.58 28.01
N SER A 146 -29.71 14.77 28.11
CA SER A 146 -28.72 14.34 27.11
C SER A 146 -28.65 12.82 27.07
N ALA A 147 -28.65 12.26 25.88
CA ALA A 147 -28.58 10.83 25.63
C ALA A 147 -27.18 10.40 25.20
N TYR A 148 -26.59 11.17 24.29
CA TYR A 148 -25.26 10.87 23.77
C TYR A 148 -24.54 12.11 23.25
N ILE A 149 -23.22 11.97 23.15
CA ILE A 149 -22.35 12.89 22.43
C ILE A 149 -21.58 12.10 21.38
N ILE A 150 -21.64 12.58 20.14
CA ILE A 150 -20.83 12.07 19.03
C ILE A 150 -19.88 13.18 18.60
N MET A 151 -18.59 12.84 18.48
CA MET A 151 -17.55 13.77 18.08
C MET A 151 -17.56 13.95 16.56
N THR A 152 -17.54 15.19 16.11
CA THR A 152 -17.46 15.56 14.69
C THR A 152 -16.21 16.37 14.40
N SER A 153 -15.80 16.46 13.13
CA SER A 153 -14.62 17.23 12.73
C SER A 153 -14.78 18.72 13.01
N GLY A 154 -13.68 19.34 13.46
CA GLY A 154 -13.66 20.71 13.95
C GLY A 154 -12.81 21.65 13.09
N THR A 155 -13.35 22.82 12.74
CA THR A 155 -12.62 23.84 11.96
C THR A 155 -11.43 24.46 12.69
N THR A 156 -11.32 24.26 14.00
CA THR A 156 -10.28 24.79 14.89
C THR A 156 -9.24 23.75 15.28
N GLY A 157 -9.24 22.56 14.65
CA GLY A 157 -8.32 21.47 14.99
C GLY A 157 -8.79 20.54 16.12
N VAL A 158 -9.76 20.98 16.93
CA VAL A 158 -10.33 20.21 18.05
C VAL A 158 -11.70 19.66 17.64
N PRO A 159 -11.97 18.35 17.81
CA PRO A 159 -13.27 17.78 17.46
C PRO A 159 -14.43 18.44 18.24
N LYS A 160 -15.59 18.53 17.62
CA LYS A 160 -16.79 19.15 18.19
C LYS A 160 -17.74 18.08 18.71
N GLY A 161 -18.01 18.08 20.01
CA GLY A 161 -18.96 17.13 20.62
C GLY A 161 -20.40 17.58 20.42
N VAL A 162 -21.15 16.90 19.56
CA VAL A 162 -22.57 17.20 19.33
C VAL A 162 -23.42 16.53 20.42
N GLU A 163 -24.02 17.33 21.30
CA GLU A 163 -24.82 16.82 22.42
C GLU A 163 -26.30 16.65 22.02
N ILE A 164 -26.76 15.40 21.97
CA ILE A 164 -28.11 15.03 21.53
C ILE A 164 -28.98 14.65 22.73
N MET A 165 -30.19 15.20 22.76
CA MET A 165 -31.21 14.87 23.76
C MET A 165 -31.93 13.57 23.39
N HIS A 166 -32.46 12.87 24.39
CA HIS A 166 -33.29 11.69 24.16
C HIS A 166 -34.47 11.94 23.21
N THR A 167 -35.14 13.09 23.33
CA THR A 167 -36.29 13.45 22.50
C THR A 167 -35.91 13.71 21.05
N SER A 168 -34.70 14.19 20.80
CA SER A 168 -34.26 14.59 19.46
C SER A 168 -34.05 13.37 18.57
N ALA A 169 -33.30 12.38 19.07
CA ALA A 169 -33.04 11.14 18.33
C ALA A 169 -34.29 10.24 18.24
N ILE A 170 -35.07 10.08 19.32
CA ILE A 170 -36.24 9.19 19.30
C ILE A 170 -37.35 9.70 18.35
N ASN A 171 -37.45 11.00 18.11
CA ASN A 171 -38.37 11.56 17.11
C ASN A 171 -38.06 11.05 15.70
N THR A 172 -36.79 11.12 15.30
CA THR A 172 -36.31 10.62 14.00
C THR A 172 -36.57 9.12 13.88
N ILE A 173 -36.20 8.35 14.90
CA ILE A 173 -36.35 6.89 14.92
C ILE A 173 -37.82 6.47 14.79
N ASN A 174 -38.71 7.07 15.58
CA ASN A 174 -40.13 6.69 15.58
C ASN A 174 -40.83 7.02 14.27
N ASP A 175 -40.53 8.17 13.63
CA ASP A 175 -41.12 8.51 12.33
C ASP A 175 -40.71 7.49 11.25
N LEU A 176 -39.44 7.09 11.22
CA LEU A 176 -38.96 6.09 10.26
C LEU A 176 -39.57 4.71 10.51
N ASN A 177 -39.60 4.26 11.77
CA ASN A 177 -40.21 3.00 12.14
C ASN A 177 -41.69 2.93 11.75
N GLU A 178 -42.45 4.01 12.01
CA GLU A 178 -43.86 4.14 11.63
C GLU A 178 -44.01 4.16 10.10
N LYS A 179 -43.22 4.98 9.40
CA LYS A 179 -43.33 5.21 7.95
C LYS A 179 -43.03 3.95 7.12
N TYR A 180 -42.10 3.13 7.59
CA TYR A 180 -41.66 1.94 6.87
C TYR A 180 -42.13 0.63 7.51
N SER A 181 -43.04 0.72 8.48
CA SER A 181 -43.60 -0.43 9.21
C SER A 181 -42.51 -1.35 9.75
N ILE A 182 -41.43 -0.79 10.29
CA ILE A 182 -40.42 -1.55 11.02
C ILE A 182 -41.10 -2.16 12.24
N ASN A 183 -40.89 -3.44 12.46
CA ASN A 183 -41.57 -4.19 13.51
C ASN A 183 -40.66 -5.27 14.09
N SER A 184 -41.19 -6.01 15.05
CA SER A 184 -40.44 -7.01 15.80
C SER A 184 -39.88 -8.13 14.91
N ASN A 185 -40.39 -8.37 13.71
CA ASN A 185 -39.87 -9.42 12.82
C ASN A 185 -38.67 -8.96 11.99
N ASP A 186 -38.24 -7.70 12.14
CA ASP A 186 -37.10 -7.17 11.40
C ASP A 186 -35.76 -7.48 12.05
N THR A 187 -34.80 -7.77 11.19
CA THR A 187 -33.41 -8.04 11.54
C THR A 187 -32.52 -7.04 10.82
N LEU A 188 -31.58 -6.43 11.54
CA LEU A 188 -30.61 -5.47 10.98
C LEU A 188 -29.19 -5.94 11.25
N LEU A 189 -28.30 -5.79 10.28
CA LEU A 189 -26.86 -5.98 10.46
C LEU A 189 -26.19 -4.64 10.80
N MET A 190 -25.57 -4.56 11.98
CA MET A 190 -24.89 -3.36 12.46
C MET A 190 -23.57 -3.15 11.71
N VAL A 191 -23.60 -2.33 10.67
CA VAL A 191 -22.41 -1.98 9.86
C VAL A 191 -21.79 -0.64 10.24
N SER A 192 -22.53 0.23 10.91
CA SER A 192 -22.09 1.55 11.34
C SER A 192 -21.28 1.48 12.64
N ALA A 193 -20.18 2.22 12.72
CA ALA A 193 -19.41 2.35 13.96
C ALA A 193 -20.13 3.29 14.95
N ILE A 194 -19.96 3.05 16.25
CA ILE A 194 -20.73 3.77 17.31
C ILE A 194 -20.35 5.25 17.42
N ASP A 195 -19.18 5.63 16.93
CA ASP A 195 -18.72 7.02 16.82
C ASP A 195 -19.26 7.72 15.55
N PHE A 196 -20.17 7.06 14.83
CA PHE A 196 -21.02 7.65 13.79
C PHE A 196 -22.50 7.54 14.20
N ASP A 197 -23.27 8.60 13.95
CA ASP A 197 -24.66 8.73 14.39
C ASP A 197 -25.63 7.76 13.71
N LEU A 198 -25.28 7.18 12.56
CA LEU A 198 -26.06 6.11 11.93
C LEU A 198 -26.29 4.91 12.88
N SER A 199 -25.28 4.59 13.69
CA SER A 199 -25.37 3.50 14.69
C SER A 199 -26.49 3.69 15.71
N VAL A 200 -26.94 4.93 15.94
CA VAL A 200 -28.01 5.23 16.88
C VAL A 200 -29.33 4.63 16.40
N TYR A 201 -29.59 4.65 15.08
CA TYR A 201 -30.77 3.99 14.51
C TYR A 201 -30.62 2.46 14.56
N ASP A 202 -29.47 1.91 14.20
CA ASP A 202 -29.20 0.47 14.28
C ASP A 202 -29.58 -0.10 15.66
N ILE A 203 -29.12 0.57 16.72
CA ILE A 203 -29.32 0.14 18.10
C ILE A 203 -30.76 0.43 18.56
N PHE A 204 -31.15 1.70 18.61
CA PHE A 204 -32.40 2.09 19.27
C PHE A 204 -33.63 1.94 18.38
N GLY A 205 -33.47 2.00 17.06
CA GLY A 205 -34.57 1.79 16.11
C GLY A 205 -35.04 0.35 16.08
N ILE A 206 -34.11 -0.61 16.02
CA ILE A 206 -34.42 -2.04 15.94
C ILE A 206 -34.78 -2.61 17.30
N LEU A 207 -33.97 -2.34 18.33
CA LEU A 207 -34.26 -2.83 19.69
C LEU A 207 -35.47 -2.13 20.31
N GLY A 208 -35.77 -0.90 19.88
CA GLY A 208 -36.94 -0.16 20.34
C GLY A 208 -38.28 -0.76 19.91
N ILE A 209 -38.31 -1.53 18.82
CA ILE A 209 -39.53 -2.13 18.24
C ILE A 209 -39.60 -3.66 18.40
N GLY A 210 -38.66 -4.24 19.14
CA GLY A 210 -38.65 -5.68 19.41
C GLY A 210 -37.98 -6.50 18.30
N GLY A 211 -37.21 -5.87 17.41
CA GLY A 211 -36.45 -6.55 16.35
C GLY A 211 -35.19 -7.24 16.87
N THR A 212 -34.36 -7.75 15.96
CA THR A 212 -33.10 -8.43 16.29
C THR A 212 -31.92 -7.72 15.61
N LEU A 213 -30.91 -7.35 16.39
CA LEU A 213 -29.69 -6.71 15.91
C LEU A 213 -28.57 -7.75 15.75
N ILE A 214 -27.94 -7.80 14.59
CA ILE A 214 -26.80 -8.67 14.33
C ILE A 214 -25.51 -7.85 14.46
N THR A 215 -24.65 -8.23 15.39
CA THR A 215 -23.31 -7.63 15.54
C THR A 215 -22.27 -8.48 14.82
N THR A 216 -21.19 -7.84 14.38
CA THR A 216 -20.00 -8.48 13.81
C THR A 216 -18.76 -7.95 14.51
N ASN A 217 -17.61 -8.61 14.32
CA ASN A 217 -16.36 -8.16 14.90
C ASN A 217 -15.78 -6.94 14.17
N GLU A 218 -14.80 -6.30 14.79
CA GLU A 218 -14.16 -5.11 14.23
C GLU A 218 -13.43 -5.39 12.92
N ASP A 219 -12.84 -6.57 12.74
CA ASP A 219 -12.03 -6.89 11.55
C ASP A 219 -12.87 -7.15 10.29
N ASN A 220 -14.11 -7.64 10.45
CA ASN A 220 -15.01 -7.97 9.34
C ASN A 220 -15.97 -6.84 8.96
N TYR A 221 -15.83 -5.65 9.56
CA TYR A 221 -16.79 -4.57 9.37
C TYR A 221 -16.84 -3.99 7.94
N ARG A 222 -15.85 -4.28 7.08
CA ARG A 222 -15.79 -3.92 5.64
C ARG A 222 -15.63 -5.15 4.74
N ASN A 223 -16.19 -6.29 5.17
CA ASN A 223 -16.09 -7.54 4.44
C ASN A 223 -17.44 -7.92 3.81
N PRO A 224 -17.71 -7.55 2.53
CA PRO A 224 -18.99 -7.82 1.88
C PRO A 224 -19.27 -9.30 1.66
N ASP A 225 -18.24 -10.15 1.60
CA ASP A 225 -18.43 -11.60 1.55
C ASP A 225 -19.08 -12.12 2.84
N GLU A 226 -18.60 -11.63 3.97
CA GLU A 226 -19.14 -11.99 5.27
C GLU A 226 -20.52 -11.38 5.49
N TRP A 227 -20.75 -10.14 5.05
CA TRP A 227 -22.08 -9.54 5.10
C TRP A 227 -23.12 -10.37 4.34
N ILE A 228 -22.80 -10.87 3.15
CA ILE A 228 -23.73 -11.73 2.39
C ILE A 228 -24.07 -12.99 3.19
N ARG A 229 -23.08 -13.67 3.77
CA ARG A 229 -23.31 -14.86 4.59
C ARG A 229 -24.20 -14.57 5.78
N ILE A 230 -23.93 -13.47 6.49
CA ILE A 230 -24.72 -13.02 7.64
C ILE A 230 -26.16 -12.67 7.22
N ILE A 231 -26.31 -11.90 6.14
CA ILE A 231 -27.61 -11.50 5.58
C ILE A 231 -28.45 -12.73 5.21
N GLU A 232 -27.85 -13.71 4.55
CA GLU A 232 -28.55 -14.94 4.15
C GLU A 232 -28.92 -15.82 5.35
N LYS A 233 -28.00 -15.97 6.31
CA LYS A 233 -28.14 -16.83 7.48
C LYS A 233 -29.18 -16.28 8.46
N TYR A 234 -29.10 -15.00 8.78
CA TYR A 234 -29.95 -14.35 9.78
C TYR A 234 -31.15 -13.62 9.16
N LYS A 235 -31.33 -13.74 7.84
CA LYS A 235 -32.44 -13.13 7.09
C LYS A 235 -32.60 -11.64 7.39
N VAL A 236 -31.48 -10.92 7.29
CA VAL A 236 -31.44 -9.46 7.48
C VAL A 236 -32.45 -8.81 6.54
N SER A 237 -33.35 -8.00 7.09
CA SER A 237 -34.45 -7.35 6.37
C SER A 237 -34.23 -5.85 6.20
N VAL A 238 -33.47 -5.23 7.11
CA VAL A 238 -33.16 -3.80 7.10
C VAL A 238 -31.65 -3.61 6.98
N TRP A 239 -31.25 -2.74 6.06
CA TRP A 239 -29.86 -2.32 5.88
C TRP A 239 -29.77 -0.81 6.05
N ASP A 240 -28.87 -0.34 6.91
CA ASP A 240 -28.57 1.08 7.08
C ASP A 240 -27.06 1.32 6.95
N SER A 241 -26.66 2.16 6.00
CA SER A 241 -25.25 2.47 5.79
C SER A 241 -25.00 3.73 4.96
N VAL A 242 -23.72 4.09 4.84
CA VAL A 242 -23.26 4.97 3.76
C VAL A 242 -23.35 4.29 2.39
N PRO A 243 -23.56 5.03 1.27
CA PRO A 243 -23.74 4.44 -0.06
C PRO A 243 -22.60 3.52 -0.50
N ILE A 244 -21.37 3.83 -0.13
CA ILE A 244 -20.19 3.04 -0.51
C ILE A 244 -20.24 1.61 0.04
N LEU A 245 -20.67 1.42 1.29
CA LEU A 245 -20.79 0.08 1.89
C LEU A 245 -21.92 -0.71 1.24
N PHE A 246 -23.02 -0.06 0.90
CA PHE A 246 -24.11 -0.71 0.19
C PHE A 246 -23.74 -1.09 -1.25
N ASP A 247 -23.02 -0.22 -1.96
CA ASP A 247 -22.51 -0.53 -3.29
C ASP A 247 -21.54 -1.72 -3.24
N MET A 248 -20.69 -1.80 -2.20
CA MET A 248 -19.84 -2.96 -1.98
C MET A 248 -20.65 -4.26 -1.87
N LEU A 249 -21.72 -4.25 -1.06
CA LEU A 249 -22.62 -5.40 -0.93
C LEU A 249 -23.27 -5.78 -2.26
N VAL A 250 -23.85 -4.79 -2.95
CA VAL A 250 -24.55 -4.98 -4.24
C VAL A 250 -23.60 -5.52 -5.30
N THR A 251 -22.37 -4.99 -5.40
CA THR A 251 -21.37 -5.45 -6.36
C THR A 251 -21.01 -6.93 -6.17
N ILE A 252 -20.83 -7.39 -4.94
CA ILE A 252 -20.55 -8.81 -4.69
C ILE A 252 -21.79 -9.67 -4.94
N ALA A 253 -22.98 -9.25 -4.52
CA ALA A 253 -24.21 -9.97 -4.79
C ALA A 253 -24.43 -10.16 -6.32
N GLU A 254 -24.15 -9.14 -7.14
CA GLU A 254 -24.14 -9.25 -8.62
C GLU A 254 -23.09 -10.21 -9.14
N GLY A 255 -21.92 -10.27 -8.47
CA GLY A 255 -20.85 -11.21 -8.76
C GLY A 255 -21.26 -12.64 -8.54
N GLU A 256 -21.91 -12.92 -7.41
CA GLU A 256 -22.31 -14.25 -6.98
C GLU A 256 -23.69 -14.67 -7.51
N LYS A 257 -24.39 -13.78 -8.24
CA LYS A 257 -25.78 -13.96 -8.67
C LYS A 257 -26.72 -14.30 -7.50
N LYS A 258 -26.46 -13.69 -6.35
CA LYS A 258 -27.26 -13.86 -5.14
C LYS A 258 -28.34 -12.80 -5.08
N ASN A 259 -29.52 -13.22 -4.65
CA ASN A 259 -30.58 -12.29 -4.32
C ASN A 259 -30.46 -11.89 -2.85
N LEU A 260 -30.85 -10.65 -2.55
CA LEU A 260 -30.77 -10.09 -1.20
C LEU A 260 -32.17 -10.05 -0.55
N PRO A 261 -32.34 -10.57 0.68
CA PRO A 261 -33.62 -10.60 1.40
C PRO A 261 -34.06 -9.24 1.97
N LEU A 262 -33.29 -8.18 1.72
CA LEU A 262 -33.51 -6.83 2.23
C LEU A 262 -34.85 -6.26 1.72
N ARG A 263 -35.70 -5.81 2.65
CA ARG A 263 -36.93 -5.08 2.35
C ARG A 263 -36.74 -3.57 2.38
N ILE A 264 -35.83 -3.06 3.22
CA ILE A 264 -35.55 -1.63 3.33
C ILE A 264 -34.05 -1.41 3.33
N VAL A 265 -33.60 -0.49 2.49
CA VAL A 265 -32.22 -0.02 2.42
C VAL A 265 -32.22 1.48 2.69
N MET A 266 -31.60 1.87 3.78
CA MET A 266 -31.45 3.23 4.28
C MET A 266 -30.04 3.70 3.90
N LEU A 267 -29.94 4.73 3.05
CA LEU A 267 -28.66 5.24 2.55
C LEU A 267 -28.52 6.72 2.91
N SER A 268 -27.41 7.07 3.54
CA SER A 268 -27.16 8.45 3.96
C SER A 268 -25.67 8.74 4.16
N GLY A 269 -25.32 9.96 4.55
CA GLY A 269 -23.92 10.30 4.86
C GLY A 269 -23.06 10.65 3.64
N ASP A 270 -23.40 10.24 2.42
CA ASP A 270 -22.77 10.69 1.17
C ASP A 270 -23.75 10.71 -0.02
N TRP A 271 -23.28 11.14 -1.19
CA TRP A 271 -24.02 11.07 -2.44
C TRP A 271 -24.33 9.63 -2.83
N ILE A 272 -25.58 9.38 -3.24
CA ILE A 272 -26.01 8.08 -3.75
C ILE A 272 -25.87 8.09 -5.28
N ALA A 273 -25.13 7.12 -5.82
CA ALA A 273 -25.00 6.93 -7.26
C ALA A 273 -26.36 6.57 -7.88
N LYS A 274 -26.66 7.11 -9.06
CA LYS A 274 -27.98 6.92 -9.70
C LYS A 274 -28.24 5.47 -10.11
N ASP A 275 -27.21 4.71 -10.46
CA ASP A 275 -27.36 3.32 -10.88
C ASP A 275 -27.53 2.35 -9.70
N LEU A 276 -27.01 2.70 -8.51
CA LEU A 276 -26.96 1.84 -7.34
C LEU A 276 -28.34 1.31 -6.89
N PRO A 277 -29.39 2.15 -6.72
CA PRO A 277 -30.73 1.67 -6.39
C PRO A 277 -31.29 0.70 -7.43
N GLY A 278 -31.12 1.02 -8.73
CA GLY A 278 -31.60 0.19 -9.84
C GLY A 278 -30.90 -1.17 -9.90
N ARG A 279 -29.61 -1.23 -9.55
CA ARG A 279 -28.87 -2.49 -9.40
C ARG A 279 -29.47 -3.34 -8.29
N PHE A 280 -29.64 -2.79 -7.08
CA PHE A 280 -30.27 -3.51 -5.97
C PHE A 280 -31.68 -4.01 -6.31
N TYR A 281 -32.52 -3.20 -6.94
CA TYR A 281 -33.89 -3.61 -7.27
C TYR A 281 -33.96 -4.83 -8.19
N LYS A 282 -32.92 -5.09 -9.01
CA LYS A 282 -32.85 -6.27 -9.88
C LYS A 282 -32.52 -7.57 -9.14
N MET A 283 -31.93 -7.50 -7.95
CA MET A 283 -31.51 -8.65 -7.14
C MET A 283 -32.26 -8.77 -5.81
N SER A 284 -33.21 -7.89 -5.54
CA SER A 284 -33.98 -7.98 -4.30
C SER A 284 -34.94 -9.17 -4.36
N GLU A 285 -34.96 -10.00 -3.32
CA GLU A 285 -35.98 -11.07 -3.16
C GLU A 285 -37.38 -10.52 -2.86
N LYS A 286 -37.47 -9.23 -2.51
CA LYS A 286 -38.72 -8.58 -2.09
C LYS A 286 -39.19 -7.65 -3.20
N GLU A 287 -40.32 -7.98 -3.82
CA GLU A 287 -40.96 -7.15 -4.85
C GLU A 287 -41.32 -5.74 -4.33
N ASN A 288 -41.54 -5.60 -3.03
CA ASN A 288 -41.84 -4.32 -2.36
C ASN A 288 -40.64 -3.75 -1.59
N SER A 289 -39.41 -4.12 -1.96
CA SER A 289 -38.22 -3.49 -1.40
C SER A 289 -38.15 -2.00 -1.71
N ILE A 290 -37.60 -1.23 -0.77
CA ILE A 290 -37.49 0.23 -0.88
C ILE A 290 -36.06 0.65 -0.58
N VAL A 291 -35.48 1.49 -1.45
CA VAL A 291 -34.29 2.27 -1.16
C VAL A 291 -34.72 3.67 -0.72
N VAL A 292 -34.28 4.09 0.45
CA VAL A 292 -34.55 5.40 1.03
C VAL A 292 -33.26 6.20 1.04
N ALA A 293 -33.25 7.30 0.29
CA ALA A 293 -32.21 8.29 0.38
C ALA A 293 -32.52 9.22 1.56
N MET A 294 -31.61 9.31 2.51
CA MET A 294 -31.78 10.15 3.70
C MET A 294 -30.60 11.11 3.82
N GLY A 295 -30.89 12.26 4.42
CA GLY A 295 -29.93 13.31 4.67
C GLY A 295 -30.20 13.99 6.00
N GLY A 296 -29.26 14.84 6.39
CA GLY A 296 -29.28 15.50 7.69
C GLY A 296 -27.88 15.89 8.10
N ALA A 297 -27.76 16.24 9.37
CA ALA A 297 -26.50 16.52 10.02
C ALA A 297 -26.55 15.88 11.42
N THR A 298 -25.39 15.51 11.96
CA THR A 298 -25.29 14.99 13.34
C THR A 298 -25.92 15.96 14.33
N GLU A 299 -25.78 17.26 14.07
CA GLU A 299 -26.39 18.37 14.77
C GLU A 299 -27.93 18.42 14.75
N ALA A 300 -28.57 17.55 13.98
CA ALA A 300 -30.01 17.40 13.88
C ALA A 300 -30.47 15.94 13.98
N SER A 301 -29.74 15.14 14.78
CA SER A 301 -30.08 13.76 15.18
C SER A 301 -30.29 12.78 14.01
N ILE A 302 -29.18 12.27 13.49
CA ILE A 302 -29.08 11.22 12.47
C ILE A 302 -29.57 11.71 11.09
N TRP A 303 -30.88 11.85 10.94
CA TRP A 303 -31.53 12.29 9.70
C TRP A 303 -32.62 13.32 9.96
N SER A 304 -32.81 14.18 8.97
CA SER A 304 -33.82 15.22 8.99
C SER A 304 -34.74 15.22 7.78
N ASN A 305 -34.40 14.43 6.76
CA ASN A 305 -35.17 14.30 5.55
C ASN A 305 -35.14 12.86 5.01
N TYR A 306 -36.06 12.57 4.10
CA TYR A 306 -36.13 11.30 3.40
C TYR A 306 -36.66 11.49 1.97
N LEU A 307 -36.22 10.60 1.08
CA LEU A 307 -36.77 10.39 -0.25
C LEU A 307 -36.82 8.88 -0.51
N ASN A 308 -38.01 8.36 -0.80
CA ASN A 308 -38.13 7.02 -1.37
C ASN A 308 -37.63 7.08 -2.81
N VAL A 309 -36.50 6.43 -3.08
CA VAL A 309 -35.88 6.48 -4.41
C VAL A 309 -36.76 5.71 -5.38
N PRO A 310 -37.26 6.34 -6.45
CA PRO A 310 -38.10 5.66 -7.43
C PRO A 310 -37.31 4.53 -8.10
N ARG A 311 -38.00 3.44 -8.45
CA ARG A 311 -37.38 2.30 -9.16
C ARG A 311 -36.77 2.72 -10.50
N GLU A 312 -37.42 3.66 -11.18
CA GLU A 312 -36.89 4.33 -12.36
C GLU A 312 -36.53 5.77 -12.00
N ILE A 313 -35.23 6.09 -12.05
CA ILE A 313 -34.76 7.44 -11.76
C ILE A 313 -35.06 8.35 -12.96
N PRO A 314 -35.71 9.51 -12.75
CA PRO A 314 -35.97 10.47 -13.82
C PRO A 314 -34.68 10.93 -14.52
N LYS A 315 -34.71 11.02 -15.86
CA LYS A 315 -33.53 11.32 -16.68
C LYS A 315 -32.98 12.74 -16.46
N ASP A 316 -33.84 13.66 -16.05
CA ASP A 316 -33.55 15.06 -15.80
C ASP A 316 -32.94 15.31 -14.40
N TRP A 317 -32.98 14.32 -13.50
CA TRP A 317 -32.32 14.44 -12.21
C TRP A 317 -30.81 14.49 -12.41
N ILE A 318 -30.17 15.59 -11.98
CA ILE A 318 -28.70 15.72 -11.97
C ILE A 318 -28.10 14.83 -10.86
N SER A 319 -28.82 14.66 -9.75
CA SER A 319 -28.49 13.79 -8.61
C SER A 319 -29.78 13.42 -7.85
N ILE A 320 -29.72 12.46 -6.93
CA ILE A 320 -30.87 12.11 -6.07
C ILE A 320 -31.12 13.27 -5.08
N PRO A 321 -32.31 13.89 -5.05
CA PRO A 321 -32.59 15.01 -4.15
C PRO A 321 -32.70 14.55 -2.68
N TYR A 322 -32.64 15.51 -1.75
CA TYR A 322 -32.79 15.27 -0.30
C TYR A 322 -34.25 15.06 0.11
N GLY A 323 -35.20 15.14 -0.81
CA GLY A 323 -36.59 14.76 -0.54
C GLY A 323 -37.29 15.72 0.40
N ARG A 324 -37.95 15.19 1.43
CA ARG A 324 -38.86 15.96 2.30
C ARG A 324 -38.46 15.85 3.76
N PRO A 325 -38.78 16.86 4.60
CA PRO A 325 -38.53 16.80 6.03
C PRO A 325 -39.20 15.59 6.71
N LEU A 326 -38.54 15.04 7.73
CA LEU A 326 -39.15 14.07 8.65
C LEU A 326 -40.16 14.75 9.59
N LYS A 327 -41.00 13.95 10.24
CA LYS A 327 -42.04 14.42 11.18
C LYS A 327 -41.44 15.26 12.29
N ASN A 328 -42.09 16.38 12.61
CA ASN A 328 -41.65 17.38 13.58
C ASN A 328 -40.29 18.03 13.27
N GLN A 329 -39.84 17.93 12.02
CA GLN A 329 -38.65 18.59 11.51
C GLN A 329 -39.04 19.46 10.31
N VAL A 330 -38.30 20.55 10.10
CA VAL A 330 -38.56 21.52 9.05
C VAL A 330 -37.26 22.01 8.43
N TYR A 331 -37.35 22.46 7.18
CA TYR A 331 -36.24 23.07 6.46
C TYR A 331 -36.58 24.51 6.07
N ARG A 332 -35.54 25.35 6.02
CA ARG A 332 -35.57 26.66 5.36
C ARG A 332 -34.36 26.80 4.47
N VAL A 333 -34.54 27.53 3.36
CA VAL A 333 -33.43 27.99 2.52
C VAL A 333 -33.36 29.50 2.67
N VAL A 334 -32.22 30.03 3.09
CA VAL A 334 -32.04 31.46 3.36
C VAL A 334 -30.91 32.09 2.56
N ASP A 335 -31.03 33.37 2.26
CA ASP A 335 -29.96 34.17 1.66
C ASP A 335 -28.94 34.63 2.71
N GLU A 336 -27.94 35.42 2.28
CA GLU A 336 -26.88 35.95 3.15
C GLU A 336 -27.39 36.88 4.26
N LEU A 337 -28.59 37.44 4.10
CA LEU A 337 -29.25 38.29 5.10
C LEU A 337 -30.23 37.51 5.99
N GLY A 338 -30.32 36.18 5.81
CA GLY A 338 -31.22 35.31 6.58
C GLY A 338 -32.68 35.32 6.10
N ARG A 339 -32.97 35.89 4.92
CA ARG A 339 -34.33 35.93 4.36
C ARG A 339 -34.62 34.64 3.59
N ILE A 340 -35.86 34.16 3.64
CA ILE A 340 -36.26 32.94 2.93
C ILE A 340 -36.12 33.13 1.42
N CYS A 341 -35.40 32.21 0.77
CA CYS A 341 -35.25 32.16 -0.67
C CYS A 341 -36.54 31.66 -1.35
N PRO A 342 -36.93 32.22 -2.51
CA PRO A 342 -37.95 31.61 -3.36
C PRO A 342 -37.58 30.20 -3.83
N ASN A 343 -38.57 29.43 -4.28
CA ASN A 343 -38.33 28.12 -4.87
C ASN A 343 -37.34 28.22 -6.04
N TYR A 344 -36.50 27.19 -6.17
CA TYR A 344 -35.38 27.04 -7.10
C TYR A 344 -34.24 28.05 -6.95
N VAL A 345 -34.30 28.97 -5.98
CA VAL A 345 -33.21 29.89 -5.67
C VAL A 345 -32.26 29.26 -4.65
N LYS A 346 -30.97 29.25 -4.99
CA LYS A 346 -29.91 28.75 -4.11
C LYS A 346 -29.80 29.62 -2.85
N GLY A 347 -29.71 28.98 -1.69
CA GLY A 347 -29.38 29.60 -0.42
C GLY A 347 -28.80 28.59 0.57
N GLU A 348 -28.56 29.01 1.81
CA GLU A 348 -28.12 28.15 2.90
C GLU A 348 -29.29 27.36 3.48
N LEU A 349 -29.10 26.06 3.70
CA LEU A 349 -30.06 25.18 4.35
C LEU A 349 -29.98 25.31 5.87
N LEU A 350 -31.15 25.48 6.48
CA LEU A 350 -31.34 25.45 7.93
C LEU A 350 -32.27 24.30 8.26
N ILE A 351 -31.92 23.54 9.31
CA ILE A 351 -32.77 22.48 9.86
C ILE A 351 -33.38 23.00 11.16
N GLY A 352 -34.69 22.84 11.31
CA GLY A 352 -35.39 23.20 12.54
C GLY A 352 -36.26 22.07 13.06
N GLY A 353 -36.63 22.15 14.34
CA GLY A 353 -37.57 21.22 14.97
C GLY A 353 -36.96 20.40 16.09
N VAL A 354 -37.66 19.34 16.48
CA VAL A 354 -37.38 18.55 17.70
C VAL A 354 -36.04 17.81 17.65
N SER A 355 -35.58 17.49 16.44
CA SER A 355 -34.34 16.74 16.20
C SER A 355 -33.06 17.55 16.40
N VAL A 356 -33.14 18.88 16.47
CA VAL A 356 -31.97 19.74 16.59
C VAL A 356 -31.26 19.51 17.92
N ALA A 357 -29.94 19.37 17.86
CA ALA A 357 -29.06 19.13 18.99
C ALA A 357 -29.18 20.21 20.08
N LYS A 358 -28.79 19.84 21.30
CA LYS A 358 -28.73 20.75 22.44
C LYS A 358 -27.64 21.79 22.23
N CYS A 359 -26.42 21.38 21.93
CA CYS A 359 -25.28 22.28 21.70
C CYS A 359 -24.08 21.52 21.09
N TYR A 360 -23.01 22.26 20.81
CA TYR A 360 -21.66 21.72 20.82
C TYR A 360 -21.12 21.80 22.24
N HIS A 361 -20.93 20.66 22.89
CA HIS A 361 -20.46 20.60 24.27
C HIS A 361 -19.03 21.13 24.38
N GLY A 362 -18.78 21.99 25.37
CA GLY A 362 -17.50 22.67 25.56
C GLY A 362 -17.21 23.82 24.59
N ASP A 363 -18.13 24.20 23.69
CA ASP A 363 -17.96 25.31 22.73
C ASP A 363 -19.24 26.16 22.60
N GLU A 364 -19.44 27.06 23.58
CA GLU A 364 -20.59 27.96 23.62
C GLU A 364 -20.62 28.95 22.46
N ASP A 365 -19.46 29.46 22.04
CA ASP A 365 -19.34 30.42 20.95
C ASP A 365 -19.78 29.82 19.62
N LEU A 366 -19.32 28.61 19.30
CA LEU A 366 -19.79 27.91 18.10
C LEU A 366 -21.27 27.55 18.21
N THR A 367 -21.72 27.14 19.40
CA THR A 367 -23.13 26.84 19.66
C THR A 367 -24.00 28.05 19.32
N ASN A 368 -23.67 29.24 19.82
CA ASN A 368 -24.44 30.46 19.58
C ASN A 368 -24.38 30.94 18.11
N ARG A 369 -23.31 30.61 17.38
CA ARG A 369 -23.21 30.90 15.94
C ARG A 369 -24.06 29.97 15.07
N LYS A 370 -24.22 28.71 15.49
CA LYS A 370 -24.80 27.65 14.68
C LYS A 370 -26.24 27.30 15.04
N TYR A 371 -26.60 27.46 16.32
CA TYR A 371 -27.94 27.18 16.82
C TYR A 371 -28.62 28.46 17.28
N PHE A 372 -29.91 28.56 17.03
CA PHE A 372 -30.73 29.65 17.54
C PHE A 372 -32.17 29.20 17.71
N GLU A 373 -32.97 29.95 18.48
CA GLU A 373 -34.39 29.68 18.66
C GLU A 373 -35.22 30.80 18.05
N GLU A 374 -36.27 30.43 17.33
CA GLU A 374 -37.20 31.36 16.72
C GLU A 374 -38.60 30.73 16.70
N ASN A 375 -39.60 31.46 17.21
CA ASN A 375 -41.01 31.04 17.26
C ASN A 375 -41.21 29.66 17.95
N GLY A 376 -40.44 29.38 19.00
CA GLY A 376 -40.51 28.12 19.75
C GLY A 376 -39.89 26.91 19.03
N LEU A 377 -39.22 27.12 17.90
CA LEU A 377 -38.44 26.11 17.20
C LEU A 377 -36.94 26.39 17.37
N ARG A 378 -36.19 25.35 17.67
CA ARG A 378 -34.73 25.38 17.61
C ARG A 378 -34.30 25.14 16.16
N TRP A 379 -33.33 25.92 15.70
CA TRP A 379 -32.78 25.91 14.34
C TRP A 379 -31.28 25.67 14.38
N TYR A 380 -30.77 24.98 13.36
CA TYR A 380 -29.36 24.73 13.11
C TYR A 380 -28.97 25.18 11.69
N ARG A 381 -27.88 25.95 11.60
CA ARG A 381 -27.26 26.42 10.36
C ARG A 381 -26.28 25.38 9.81
N THR A 382 -26.69 24.63 8.79
CA THR A 382 -25.93 23.44 8.35
C THR A 382 -24.64 23.79 7.61
N GLY A 383 -24.56 25.00 7.03
CA GLY A 383 -23.49 25.38 6.10
C GLY A 383 -23.62 24.76 4.71
N ASP A 384 -24.70 24.03 4.46
CA ASP A 384 -25.01 23.44 3.15
C ASP A 384 -25.74 24.44 2.28
N ASN A 385 -25.42 24.46 0.99
CA ASN A 385 -26.23 25.14 -0.01
C ASN A 385 -27.32 24.20 -0.51
N GLY A 386 -28.52 24.73 -0.70
CA GLY A 386 -29.63 24.01 -1.30
C GLY A 386 -30.69 24.95 -1.85
N ARG A 387 -31.78 24.35 -2.31
CA ARG A 387 -32.98 25.06 -2.76
C ARG A 387 -34.21 24.16 -2.56
N LEU A 388 -35.38 24.78 -2.52
CA LEU A 388 -36.66 24.07 -2.50
C LEU A 388 -37.27 24.02 -3.90
N TRP A 389 -37.89 22.91 -4.25
CA TRP A 389 -38.74 22.80 -5.43
C TRP A 389 -40.15 23.30 -5.14
N ASN A 390 -40.97 23.43 -6.18
CA ASN A 390 -42.37 23.87 -6.03
C ASN A 390 -43.23 22.95 -5.16
N ASP A 391 -42.88 21.66 -5.09
CA ASP A 391 -43.59 20.67 -4.29
C ASP A 391 -43.00 20.49 -2.88
N GLY A 392 -42.04 21.33 -2.49
CA GLY A 392 -41.36 21.27 -1.21
C GLY A 392 -40.20 20.28 -1.14
N THR A 393 -39.83 19.64 -2.26
CA THR A 393 -38.63 18.80 -2.33
C THR A 393 -37.37 19.63 -2.10
N ILE A 394 -36.50 19.15 -1.22
CA ILE A 394 -35.21 19.76 -0.87
C ILE A 394 -34.16 19.22 -1.83
N GLU A 395 -33.43 20.12 -2.49
CA GLU A 395 -32.29 19.78 -3.32
C GLU A 395 -31.01 20.33 -2.69
N PHE A 396 -30.03 19.46 -2.50
CA PHE A 396 -28.72 19.80 -2.00
C PHE A 396 -27.78 20.16 -3.15
N LEU A 397 -27.04 21.26 -3.01
CA LEU A 397 -26.20 21.86 -4.04
C LEU A 397 -24.72 21.96 -3.61
N GLY A 398 -24.31 21.16 -2.62
CA GLY A 398 -22.96 21.19 -2.05
C GLY A 398 -22.82 22.12 -0.85
N ARG A 399 -21.61 22.22 -0.29
CA ARG A 399 -21.35 23.04 0.91
C ARG A 399 -20.94 24.48 0.57
N LYS A 400 -21.13 25.39 1.52
CA LYS A 400 -20.63 26.77 1.47
C LYS A 400 -19.20 26.87 2.03
N ASP A 401 -18.87 26.02 2.98
CA ASP A 401 -17.56 25.93 3.63
C ASP A 401 -16.62 24.94 2.92
N THR A 402 -15.42 24.76 3.49
CA THR A 402 -14.38 23.83 2.99
C THR A 402 -14.56 22.40 3.49
N GLN A 403 -15.67 22.09 4.17
CA GLN A 403 -15.88 20.75 4.68
C GLN A 403 -16.17 19.78 3.54
N VAL A 404 -15.62 18.57 3.62
CA VAL A 404 -15.73 17.55 2.57
C VAL A 404 -16.20 16.23 3.15
N LYS A 405 -16.79 15.39 2.29
CA LYS A 405 -17.11 14.00 2.59
C LYS A 405 -16.17 13.10 1.79
N ILE A 406 -15.40 12.28 2.49
CA ILE A 406 -14.38 11.39 1.91
C ILE A 406 -14.58 10.00 2.49
N LYS A 407 -14.85 9.00 1.64
CA LYS A 407 -15.11 7.62 2.04
C LYS A 407 -16.20 7.51 3.13
N GLY A 408 -17.23 8.36 3.07
CA GLY A 408 -18.30 8.43 4.06
C GLY A 408 -17.97 9.22 5.33
N HIS A 409 -16.74 9.69 5.51
CA HIS A 409 -16.33 10.50 6.66
C HIS A 409 -16.47 11.99 6.37
N ARG A 410 -17.06 12.73 7.32
CA ARG A 410 -17.17 14.20 7.28
C ARG A 410 -15.86 14.80 7.82
N ILE A 411 -15.07 15.43 6.95
CA ILE A 411 -13.75 15.96 7.26
C ILE A 411 -13.72 17.47 7.04
N GLU A 412 -13.30 18.21 8.06
CA GLU A 412 -12.98 19.64 7.94
C GLU A 412 -11.53 19.77 7.49
N LEU A 413 -11.30 20.32 6.29
CA LEU A 413 -9.92 20.50 5.77
C LEU A 413 -9.07 21.36 6.71
N GLY A 414 -9.71 22.33 7.39
CA GLY A 414 -9.07 23.17 8.40
C GLY A 414 -8.55 22.39 9.63
N GLU A 415 -9.18 21.27 9.99
CA GLU A 415 -8.69 20.41 11.09
C GLU A 415 -7.34 19.77 10.74
N VAL A 416 -7.24 19.30 9.50
CA VAL A 416 -6.01 18.70 8.96
C VAL A 416 -4.95 19.77 8.75
N GLU A 417 -5.33 20.95 8.26
CA GLU A 417 -4.45 22.13 8.15
C GLU A 417 -3.90 22.54 9.52
N ASP A 418 -4.74 22.63 10.56
CA ASP A 418 -4.31 22.97 11.91
C ASP A 418 -3.34 21.92 12.49
N ALA A 419 -3.68 20.63 12.37
CA ALA A 419 -2.80 19.55 12.81
C ALA A 419 -1.43 19.62 12.12
N ILE A 420 -1.39 19.79 10.80
CA ILE A 420 -0.14 19.94 10.04
C ILE A 420 0.63 21.20 10.45
N SER A 421 -0.06 22.32 10.69
CA SER A 421 0.58 23.59 11.03
C SER A 421 1.29 23.59 12.38
N LYS A 422 0.90 22.68 13.29
CA LYS A 422 1.54 22.51 14.61
C LYS A 422 2.84 21.72 14.56
N PHE A 423 3.10 21.02 13.46
CA PHE A 423 4.35 20.30 13.29
C PHE A 423 5.49 21.29 13.02
N ASP A 424 6.56 21.16 13.80
CA ASP A 424 7.68 22.09 13.76
C ASP A 424 8.32 22.16 12.37
N GLY A 425 8.56 23.39 11.89
CA GLY A 425 9.03 23.70 10.56
C GLY A 425 7.98 23.72 9.43
N VAL A 426 6.68 23.59 9.73
CA VAL A 426 5.63 23.97 8.78
C VAL A 426 5.34 25.48 8.89
N GLU A 427 5.56 26.25 7.83
CA GLU A 427 5.22 27.67 7.80
C GLU A 427 3.75 27.92 7.42
N LYS A 428 3.28 27.23 6.37
CA LYS A 428 1.91 27.35 5.84
C LYS A 428 1.47 26.04 5.25
N VAL A 429 0.18 25.73 5.37
CA VAL A 429 -0.41 24.54 4.79
C VAL A 429 -1.78 24.85 4.20
N VAL A 430 -2.11 24.18 3.10
CA VAL A 430 -3.45 24.12 2.53
C VAL A 430 -3.77 22.67 2.21
N VAL A 431 -4.86 22.15 2.76
CA VAL A 431 -5.35 20.80 2.47
C VAL A 431 -6.50 20.90 1.48
N ASP A 432 -6.54 19.99 0.53
CA ASP A 432 -7.60 19.87 -0.47
C ASP A 432 -7.83 18.39 -0.80
N PHE A 433 -8.67 18.10 -1.80
CA PHE A 433 -8.89 16.75 -2.30
C PHE A 433 -8.79 16.67 -3.82
N ILE A 434 -8.36 15.50 -4.30
CA ILE A 434 -8.38 15.11 -5.72
C ILE A 434 -9.49 14.09 -5.90
N GLU A 435 -10.25 14.23 -6.98
CA GLU A 435 -11.31 13.30 -7.38
C GLU A 435 -10.81 12.47 -8.57
N LYS A 436 -10.69 11.14 -8.40
CA LYS A 436 -10.34 10.18 -9.45
C LYS A 436 -11.39 9.06 -9.45
N ALA A 437 -11.97 8.73 -10.61
CA ALA A 437 -12.85 7.57 -10.79
C ALA A 437 -13.93 7.36 -9.69
N ASN A 438 -14.60 8.44 -9.26
CA ASN A 438 -15.61 8.48 -8.17
C ASN A 438 -15.08 8.32 -6.73
N SER A 439 -13.76 8.32 -6.50
CA SER A 439 -13.17 8.41 -5.16
C SER A 439 -12.52 9.78 -4.93
N LYS A 440 -12.61 10.27 -3.68
CA LYS A 440 -11.96 11.50 -3.23
C LYS A 440 -10.82 11.15 -2.28
N ASN A 441 -9.62 11.66 -2.54
CA ASN A 441 -8.46 11.48 -1.67
C ASN A 441 -7.92 12.84 -1.20
N LEU A 442 -7.52 12.93 0.07
CA LEU A 442 -6.94 14.14 0.65
C LEU A 442 -5.50 14.35 0.16
N VAL A 443 -5.17 15.60 -0.10
CA VAL A 443 -3.82 16.06 -0.43
C VAL A 443 -3.48 17.32 0.36
N ALA A 444 -2.23 17.45 0.78
CA ALA A 444 -1.75 18.63 1.50
C ALA A 444 -0.65 19.34 0.71
N PHE A 445 -0.77 20.67 0.59
CA PHE A 445 0.27 21.54 0.05
C PHE A 445 0.95 22.25 1.21
N VAL A 446 2.24 22.00 1.42
CA VAL A 446 2.96 22.44 2.62
C VAL A 446 4.11 23.35 2.21
N LYS A 447 4.15 24.56 2.77
CA LYS A 447 5.33 25.42 2.78
C LYS A 447 6.09 25.12 4.07
N VAL A 448 7.35 24.73 3.93
CA VAL A 448 8.21 24.37 5.05
C VAL A 448 9.27 25.45 5.28
N ASP A 449 9.65 25.62 6.54
CA ASP A 449 10.85 26.35 6.92
C ASP A 449 12.05 25.45 6.59
N LYS A 450 12.89 25.93 5.68
CA LYS A 450 14.06 25.18 5.20
C LYS A 450 15.15 25.04 6.25
N ASP A 451 15.09 25.83 7.32
CA ASP A 451 16.06 25.87 8.41
C ASP A 451 15.61 25.08 9.65
N SER A 452 14.38 24.55 9.69
CA SER A 452 13.90 23.69 10.79
C SER A 452 14.51 22.29 10.72
N ASP A 453 14.99 21.75 11.85
CA ASP A 453 15.55 20.39 11.96
C ASP A 453 14.60 19.27 11.46
N ASN A 454 13.28 19.55 11.42
CA ASN A 454 12.26 18.60 10.98
C ASN A 454 12.07 18.58 9.46
N PHE A 455 12.35 19.68 8.76
CA PHE A 455 12.24 19.80 7.30
C PHE A 455 13.52 20.28 6.62
N SER A 456 14.63 20.36 7.36
CA SER A 456 15.94 20.71 6.85
C SER A 456 16.36 19.64 5.85
N THR A 457 16.09 19.92 4.57
CA THR A 457 16.81 19.30 3.46
C THR A 457 18.28 19.74 3.45
N ASN A 458 18.64 20.70 4.31
CA ASN A 458 19.98 21.18 4.59
C ASN A 458 20.61 20.56 5.86
N ARG A 459 20.49 19.24 6.05
CA ARG A 459 21.80 18.58 6.09
C ARG A 459 22.21 18.51 4.64
N TYR A 460 23.02 19.50 4.23
CA TYR A 460 24.09 19.18 3.29
C TYR A 460 24.52 17.77 3.65
N LEU A 461 24.53 16.86 2.68
CA LEU A 461 25.57 15.86 2.69
C LEU A 461 26.82 16.66 3.05
N GLU A 462 27.30 16.56 4.30
CA GLU A 462 28.70 16.84 4.53
C GLU A 462 29.35 16.01 3.45
N LYS A 463 29.86 16.70 2.42
CA LYS A 463 30.42 16.07 1.24
C LYS A 463 31.27 14.95 1.80
N ILE A 464 30.85 13.70 1.58
CA ILE A 464 31.36 12.60 2.40
C ILE A 464 32.86 12.67 2.25
N ASP A 465 33.55 12.83 3.37
CA ASP A 465 34.98 13.14 3.34
C ASP A 465 35.67 12.00 2.61
N THR A 466 36.09 12.23 1.37
CA THR A 466 36.73 11.21 0.54
C THR A 466 38.17 10.97 0.95
N SER A 467 38.67 11.63 2.00
CA SER A 467 40.04 11.44 2.50
C SER A 467 40.31 10.02 3.02
N PHE A 468 39.27 9.24 3.33
CA PHE A 468 39.44 7.83 3.69
C PHE A 468 39.71 6.92 2.50
N ILE A 469 39.49 7.39 1.27
CA ILE A 469 39.59 6.58 0.07
C ILE A 469 41.07 6.43 -0.29
N GLU A 470 41.56 5.20 -0.24
CA GLU A 470 42.88 4.83 -0.70
C GLU A 470 42.77 4.45 -2.18
N GLU A 471 43.35 5.27 -3.06
CA GLU A 471 43.31 5.02 -4.50
C GLU A 471 44.06 3.72 -4.86
N VAL A 472 43.66 3.09 -5.95
CA VAL A 472 44.28 1.85 -6.43
C VAL A 472 45.63 2.19 -7.07
N GLU A 473 46.69 1.49 -6.68
CA GLU A 473 48.01 1.66 -7.29
C GLU A 473 47.97 1.39 -8.80
N GLU A 474 48.54 2.29 -9.60
CA GLU A 474 48.51 2.18 -11.06
C GLU A 474 49.49 1.12 -11.59
N ILE A 475 48.98 0.19 -12.38
CA ILE A 475 49.77 -0.78 -13.16
C ILE A 475 49.86 -0.36 -14.62
N SER A 476 50.96 -0.70 -15.28
CA SER A 476 51.17 -0.49 -16.72
C SER A 476 50.00 -0.99 -17.59
N TYR A 477 49.43 -0.09 -18.41
CA TYR A 477 48.38 -0.43 -19.38
C TYR A 477 48.85 -1.46 -20.40
N GLU A 478 50.10 -1.37 -20.87
CA GLU A 478 50.65 -2.36 -21.80
C GLU A 478 50.72 -3.77 -21.18
N ASP A 479 51.05 -3.88 -19.89
CA ASP A 479 51.15 -5.17 -19.21
C ASP A 479 49.78 -5.81 -19.00
N ILE A 480 48.78 -5.02 -18.61
CA ILE A 480 47.38 -5.48 -18.50
C ILE A 480 46.85 -5.91 -19.86
N ARG A 481 47.06 -5.10 -20.89
CA ARG A 481 46.64 -5.43 -22.26
C ARG A 481 47.29 -6.73 -22.73
N ALA A 482 48.59 -6.90 -22.50
CA ALA A 482 49.32 -8.10 -22.89
C ALA A 482 48.87 -9.34 -22.09
N GLN A 483 48.53 -9.20 -20.80
CA GLN A 483 47.96 -10.28 -20.00
C GLN A 483 46.57 -10.67 -20.52
N ASN A 484 45.68 -9.71 -20.73
CA ASN A 484 44.33 -9.95 -21.22
C ASN A 484 44.32 -10.55 -22.63
N GLU A 485 45.19 -10.10 -23.53
CA GLU A 485 45.31 -10.70 -24.86
C GLU A 485 45.70 -12.18 -24.77
N LYS A 486 46.67 -12.53 -23.90
CA LYS A 486 47.04 -13.93 -23.64
C LYS A 486 45.89 -14.75 -23.04
N ILE A 487 45.21 -14.22 -22.03
CA ILE A 487 44.09 -14.91 -21.36
C ILE A 487 42.92 -15.10 -22.32
N ASN A 488 42.54 -14.07 -23.06
CA ASN A 488 41.44 -14.10 -24.03
C ASN A 488 41.70 -15.15 -25.12
N ASN A 489 42.94 -15.23 -25.59
CA ASN A 489 43.37 -16.25 -26.54
C ASN A 489 43.31 -17.67 -25.96
N LEU A 490 43.70 -17.86 -24.69
CA LEU A 490 43.56 -19.15 -24.01
C LEU A 490 42.09 -19.55 -23.80
N VAL A 491 41.24 -18.61 -23.37
CA VAL A 491 39.78 -18.81 -23.21
C VAL A 491 39.15 -19.19 -24.56
N ALA A 492 39.49 -18.47 -25.62
CA ALA A 492 39.01 -18.77 -26.97
C ALA A 492 39.42 -20.18 -27.42
N LYS A 493 40.69 -20.55 -27.19
CA LYS A 493 41.21 -21.88 -27.48
C LYS A 493 40.46 -22.97 -26.71
N THR A 494 40.20 -22.78 -25.42
CA THR A 494 39.45 -23.73 -24.60
C THR A 494 38.04 -23.96 -25.16
N ILE A 495 37.29 -22.91 -25.48
CA ILE A 495 35.95 -23.03 -26.06
C ILE A 495 35.99 -23.73 -27.43
N ILE A 496 36.98 -23.42 -28.28
CA ILE A 496 37.16 -24.10 -29.57
C ILE A 496 37.48 -25.59 -29.38
N ASN A 497 38.31 -25.95 -28.41
CA ASN A 497 38.61 -27.35 -28.09
C ASN A 497 37.37 -28.10 -27.56
N VAL A 498 36.53 -27.43 -26.76
CA VAL A 498 35.23 -27.96 -26.34
C VAL A 498 34.36 -28.24 -27.57
N PHE A 499 34.22 -27.30 -28.52
CA PHE A 499 33.50 -27.55 -29.77
C PHE A 499 34.09 -28.72 -30.57
N LYS A 500 35.42 -28.80 -30.72
CA LYS A 500 36.09 -29.92 -31.38
C LYS A 500 35.80 -31.27 -30.74
N SER A 501 35.65 -31.31 -29.41
CA SER A 501 35.33 -32.52 -28.65
C SER A 501 33.92 -33.06 -28.95
N PHE A 502 33.02 -32.19 -29.43
CA PHE A 502 31.70 -32.53 -29.97
C PHE A 502 31.70 -32.68 -31.50
N GLU A 503 32.86 -32.94 -32.11
CA GLU A 503 33.03 -33.08 -33.56
C GLU A 503 32.57 -31.85 -34.38
N LEU A 504 32.69 -30.65 -33.78
CA LEU A 504 32.47 -29.37 -34.43
C LEU A 504 33.82 -28.71 -34.72
N ASP A 505 34.41 -29.04 -35.87
CA ASP A 505 35.70 -28.46 -36.28
C ASP A 505 35.49 -27.15 -37.05
N LEU A 506 35.25 -26.07 -36.30
CA LEU A 506 35.04 -24.73 -36.84
C LEU A 506 36.26 -24.18 -37.60
N VAL A 507 37.43 -24.83 -37.50
CA VAL A 507 38.66 -24.42 -38.22
C VAL A 507 38.55 -24.76 -39.70
N ASN A 508 38.15 -26.00 -40.02
CA ASN A 508 38.15 -26.51 -41.39
C ASN A 508 36.76 -26.50 -42.04
N ASN A 509 35.70 -26.33 -41.24
CA ASN A 509 34.32 -26.42 -41.69
C ASN A 509 33.48 -25.24 -41.21
N SER A 510 32.28 -25.09 -41.79
CA SER A 510 31.27 -24.13 -41.32
C SER A 510 30.00 -24.85 -40.89
N TYR A 511 29.40 -24.39 -39.80
CA TYR A 511 28.21 -25.00 -39.19
C TYR A 511 27.13 -23.95 -38.94
N SER A 512 25.89 -24.28 -39.25
CA SER A 512 24.70 -23.53 -38.84
C SER A 512 24.46 -23.69 -37.34
N ILE A 513 23.70 -22.78 -36.73
CA ILE A 513 23.38 -22.86 -35.31
C ILE A 513 22.66 -24.17 -34.94
N VAL A 514 21.81 -24.67 -35.86
CA VAL A 514 21.07 -25.93 -35.70
C VAL A 514 22.00 -27.14 -35.75
N GLU A 515 23.03 -27.13 -36.62
CA GLU A 515 24.04 -28.19 -36.65
C GLU A 515 24.87 -28.23 -35.35
N ILE A 516 25.14 -27.08 -34.75
CA ILE A 516 25.83 -26.97 -33.45
C ILE A 516 24.96 -27.55 -32.33
N TYR A 517 23.67 -27.19 -32.26
CA TYR A 517 22.72 -27.73 -31.28
C TYR A 517 22.44 -29.22 -31.44
N ASN A 518 22.59 -29.77 -32.64
CA ASN A 518 22.39 -31.22 -32.83
C ASN A 518 23.61 -32.03 -32.35
N LYS A 519 24.80 -31.43 -32.35
CA LYS A 519 26.05 -32.10 -31.92
C LYS A 519 26.33 -31.94 -30.43
N ILE A 520 25.80 -30.91 -29.80
CA ILE A 520 25.85 -30.66 -28.35
C ILE A 520 24.46 -30.97 -27.77
N ASN A 521 24.33 -31.47 -26.55
CA ASN A 521 23.01 -31.79 -25.98
C ASN A 521 22.05 -30.58 -26.06
N ASP A 522 20.92 -30.73 -26.76
CA ASP A 522 20.00 -29.65 -27.13
C ASP A 522 19.07 -29.23 -25.97
N SER A 523 19.66 -28.68 -24.91
CA SER A 523 18.95 -28.14 -23.76
C SER A 523 18.82 -26.61 -23.84
N LYS A 524 17.80 -26.05 -23.19
CA LYS A 524 17.61 -24.58 -23.10
C LYS A 524 18.87 -23.87 -22.59
N ARG A 525 19.54 -24.46 -21.58
CA ARG A 525 20.79 -23.95 -21.00
C ARG A 525 21.95 -23.99 -22.00
N ASN A 526 22.13 -25.11 -22.70
CA ASN A 526 23.22 -25.25 -23.67
C ASN A 526 23.03 -24.32 -24.87
N ARG A 527 21.79 -24.16 -25.38
CA ARG A 527 21.49 -23.16 -26.41
C ARG A 527 21.94 -21.77 -25.98
N PHE A 528 21.57 -21.37 -24.77
CA PHE A 528 21.94 -20.08 -24.20
C PHE A 528 23.46 -19.88 -24.12
N ILE A 529 24.20 -20.86 -23.56
CA ILE A 529 25.67 -20.82 -23.45
C ILE A 529 26.32 -20.70 -24.85
N ILE A 530 25.88 -21.54 -25.79
CA ILE A 530 26.42 -21.59 -27.15
C ILE A 530 26.16 -20.27 -27.89
N GLU A 531 24.94 -19.73 -27.82
CA GLU A 531 24.61 -18.44 -28.45
C GLU A 531 25.47 -17.31 -27.90
N ASN A 532 25.69 -17.25 -26.59
CA ASN A 532 26.53 -16.23 -25.98
C ASN A 532 27.99 -16.34 -26.39
N TRP A 533 28.56 -17.55 -26.38
CA TRP A 533 29.93 -17.77 -26.86
C TRP A 533 30.09 -17.39 -28.32
N ILE A 534 29.15 -17.78 -29.19
CA ILE A 534 29.15 -17.41 -30.61
C ILE A 534 29.05 -15.90 -30.78
N ASN A 535 28.09 -15.25 -30.11
CA ASN A 535 27.90 -13.79 -30.18
C ASN A 535 29.13 -13.03 -29.70
N LYS A 536 29.76 -13.46 -28.59
CA LYS A 536 30.99 -12.87 -28.08
C LYS A 536 32.13 -13.06 -29.08
N PHE A 537 32.29 -14.26 -29.66
CA PHE A 537 33.36 -14.55 -30.61
C PHE A 537 33.18 -13.80 -31.93
N LEU A 538 31.95 -13.60 -32.39
CA LEU A 538 31.63 -12.72 -33.52
C LEU A 538 32.00 -11.27 -33.22
N SER A 539 31.65 -10.76 -32.02
CA SER A 539 31.96 -9.38 -31.62
C SER A 539 33.47 -9.11 -31.57
N LEU A 540 34.26 -10.14 -31.22
CA LEU A 540 35.71 -10.10 -31.16
C LEU A 540 36.40 -10.51 -32.48
N LYS A 541 35.62 -10.87 -33.50
CA LYS A 541 36.09 -11.29 -34.83
C LYS A 541 36.88 -12.61 -34.87
N TYR A 542 36.75 -13.46 -33.85
CA TYR A 542 37.27 -14.83 -33.86
C TYR A 542 36.47 -15.74 -34.82
N LEU A 543 35.15 -15.52 -34.90
CA LEU A 543 34.27 -16.21 -35.85
C LEU A 543 33.85 -15.27 -36.98
N GLU A 544 33.54 -15.85 -38.13
CA GLU A 544 32.80 -15.19 -39.21
C GLU A 544 31.47 -15.90 -39.47
N TYR A 545 30.46 -15.13 -39.89
CA TYR A 545 29.14 -15.62 -40.25
C TYR A 545 28.90 -15.38 -41.75
N LYS A 546 28.82 -16.45 -42.53
CA LYS A 546 28.60 -16.42 -43.99
C LYS A 546 27.65 -17.56 -44.39
N ASN A 547 26.73 -17.28 -45.31
CA ASN A 547 25.78 -18.26 -45.84
C ASN A 547 25.06 -19.05 -44.72
N GLU A 548 24.59 -18.35 -43.69
CA GLU A 548 23.90 -18.92 -42.53
C GLU A 548 24.73 -19.89 -41.66
N LYS A 549 26.06 -19.90 -41.83
CA LYS A 549 26.98 -20.77 -41.10
C LYS A 549 28.12 -19.98 -40.45
N TYR A 550 28.61 -20.49 -39.32
CA TYR A 550 29.74 -19.96 -38.55
C TYR A 550 31.01 -20.75 -38.87
N SER A 551 32.13 -20.06 -39.07
CA SER A 551 33.47 -20.64 -39.20
C SER A 551 34.52 -19.77 -38.51
N LEU A 552 35.65 -20.35 -38.15
CA LEU A 552 36.79 -19.63 -37.58
C LEU A 552 37.46 -18.78 -38.67
N ARG A 553 37.90 -17.58 -38.32
CA ARG A 553 38.63 -16.71 -39.24
C ARG A 553 40.10 -17.15 -39.33
N GLU A 554 40.60 -17.38 -40.55
CA GLU A 554 41.97 -17.92 -40.81
C GLU A 554 43.11 -17.04 -40.26
N ASP A 555 42.87 -15.75 -40.04
CA ASP A 555 43.93 -14.77 -39.74
C ASP A 555 44.31 -14.63 -38.25
N GLU A 556 43.58 -15.23 -37.29
CA GLU A 556 43.71 -14.80 -35.87
C GLU A 556 43.95 -15.87 -34.79
N ILE A 557 44.20 -17.15 -35.09
CA ILE A 557 44.58 -18.11 -34.03
C ILE A 557 45.69 -19.06 -34.48
N PHE A 558 46.91 -18.54 -34.63
CA PHE A 558 48.14 -19.34 -34.50
C PHE A 558 48.83 -18.98 -33.19
N ILE A 559 48.33 -19.55 -32.09
CA ILE A 559 49.05 -19.51 -30.81
C ILE A 559 50.12 -20.60 -30.87
N ASN A 560 51.39 -20.20 -30.92
CA ASN A 560 52.54 -21.06 -30.69
C ASN A 560 52.28 -21.96 -29.47
N GLU A 561 52.55 -23.27 -29.60
CA GLU A 561 52.30 -24.29 -28.56
C GLU A 561 53.04 -24.04 -27.23
N ASP A 562 53.95 -23.06 -27.16
CA ASP A 562 54.95 -22.92 -26.10
C ASP A 562 54.74 -21.78 -25.09
N SER A 563 53.58 -21.10 -25.04
CA SER A 563 53.38 -20.04 -24.03
C SER A 563 52.12 -20.22 -23.20
N CYS A 564 52.22 -20.98 -22.10
CA CYS A 564 51.79 -20.57 -20.75
C CYS A 564 51.78 -21.77 -19.77
N ASN A 565 52.91 -22.03 -19.11
CA ASN A 565 52.94 -22.79 -17.85
C ASN A 565 52.57 -21.86 -16.68
N ASN A 566 51.35 -21.32 -16.67
CA ASN A 566 50.83 -20.50 -15.57
C ASN A 566 49.55 -21.13 -14.98
N GLU A 567 49.15 -20.68 -13.80
CA GLU A 567 48.01 -21.28 -13.08
C GLU A 567 46.69 -21.16 -13.84
N ILE A 568 46.46 -20.04 -14.53
CA ILE A 568 45.29 -19.81 -15.40
C ILE A 568 45.25 -20.80 -16.57
N GLY A 569 46.39 -21.10 -17.20
CA GLY A 569 46.47 -22.09 -18.28
C GLY A 569 46.13 -23.50 -17.80
N ASN A 570 46.63 -23.89 -16.63
CA ASN A 570 46.29 -25.17 -16.00
C ASN A 570 44.81 -25.24 -15.61
N TYR A 571 44.25 -24.14 -15.10
CA TYR A 571 42.83 -24.02 -14.80
C TYR A 571 41.97 -24.26 -16.04
N LEU A 572 42.22 -23.51 -17.11
CA LEU A 572 41.45 -23.59 -18.35
C LEU A 572 41.51 -25.00 -18.98
N LYS A 573 42.66 -25.69 -18.84
CA LYS A 573 42.80 -27.07 -19.28
C LYS A 573 41.97 -28.06 -18.46
N ASN A 574 41.92 -27.91 -17.14
CA ASN A 574 41.06 -28.73 -16.29
C ASN A 574 39.58 -28.40 -16.53
N LEU A 575 39.28 -27.12 -16.75
CA LEU A 575 37.96 -26.61 -17.03
C LEU A 575 37.40 -27.19 -18.34
N GLU A 576 38.23 -27.33 -19.38
CA GLU A 576 37.85 -27.97 -20.65
C GLU A 576 37.15 -29.33 -20.44
N LEU A 577 37.70 -30.18 -19.57
CA LEU A 577 37.14 -31.50 -19.26
C LEU A 577 35.81 -31.42 -18.50
N GLU A 578 35.65 -30.45 -17.61
CA GLU A 578 34.41 -30.24 -16.87
C GLU A 578 33.33 -29.63 -17.79
N LEU A 579 33.70 -28.71 -18.69
CA LEU A 579 32.80 -28.10 -19.68
C LEU A 579 32.21 -29.14 -20.63
N ILE A 580 33.01 -30.10 -21.08
CA ILE A 580 32.53 -31.19 -21.94
C ILE A 580 31.45 -32.00 -21.19
N LYS A 581 31.68 -32.34 -19.92
CA LYS A 581 30.70 -33.08 -19.09
C LYS A 581 29.43 -32.27 -18.81
N ILE A 582 29.57 -30.95 -18.61
CA ILE A 582 28.43 -30.05 -18.43
C ILE A 582 27.59 -30.01 -19.71
N LEU A 583 28.22 -29.76 -20.85
CA LEU A 583 27.54 -29.62 -22.14
C LEU A 583 27.01 -30.96 -22.68
N SER A 584 27.57 -32.10 -22.29
CA SER A 584 26.99 -33.42 -22.56
C SER A 584 25.82 -33.77 -21.64
N GLY A 585 25.61 -33.01 -20.55
CA GLY A 585 24.59 -33.28 -19.53
C GLY A 585 25.00 -34.33 -18.49
N GLU A 586 26.27 -34.72 -18.45
CA GLU A 586 26.82 -35.69 -17.48
C GLU A 586 27.05 -35.09 -16.09
N LYS A 587 27.09 -33.75 -15.96
CA LYS A 587 27.41 -33.09 -14.68
C LYS A 587 26.71 -31.75 -14.53
N ASP A 588 26.21 -31.47 -13.31
CA ASP A 588 25.66 -30.15 -12.97
C ASP A 588 26.80 -29.10 -12.81
N PRO A 589 26.65 -27.87 -13.32
CA PRO A 589 27.69 -26.85 -13.22
C PRO A 589 28.00 -26.34 -11.81
N ILE A 590 27.02 -26.25 -10.91
CA ILE A 590 27.27 -25.87 -9.52
C ILE A 590 28.12 -26.96 -8.87
N GLU A 591 27.79 -28.23 -9.13
CA GLU A 591 28.63 -29.36 -8.70
C GLU A 591 30.02 -29.31 -9.36
N ALA A 592 30.12 -29.02 -10.65
CA ALA A 592 31.40 -28.97 -11.37
C ALA A 592 32.35 -27.91 -10.84
N PHE A 593 31.83 -26.73 -10.46
CA PHE A 593 32.63 -25.59 -10.02
C PHE A 593 32.83 -25.50 -8.50
N TYR A 594 31.93 -26.06 -7.68
CA TYR A 594 31.94 -25.83 -6.23
C TYR A 594 31.91 -27.08 -5.33
N SER A 595 31.79 -28.29 -5.87
CA SER A 595 31.68 -29.53 -5.04
C SER A 595 33.00 -30.02 -4.43
N ASP A 596 34.15 -29.68 -5.03
CA ASP A 596 35.46 -30.12 -4.57
C ASP A 596 36.25 -28.92 -4.05
N PRO A 597 36.51 -28.83 -2.73
CA PRO A 597 37.29 -27.74 -2.14
C PRO A 597 38.72 -27.66 -2.67
N ASN A 598 39.25 -28.75 -3.24
CA ASN A 598 40.59 -28.79 -3.85
C ASN A 598 40.58 -28.35 -5.31
N LYS A 599 39.41 -28.14 -5.93
CA LYS A 599 39.32 -27.54 -7.26
C LYS A 599 39.30 -26.03 -7.09
N SER A 600 40.34 -25.38 -7.63
CA SER A 600 40.38 -23.94 -7.75
C SER A 600 39.21 -23.46 -8.63
N TYR A 601 38.40 -22.55 -8.09
CA TYR A 601 37.25 -21.94 -8.73
C TYR A 601 37.60 -20.53 -9.22
N MET A 602 36.75 -19.92 -10.05
CA MET A 602 37.03 -18.67 -10.76
C MET A 602 37.60 -17.55 -9.87
N SER A 603 36.99 -17.32 -8.70
CA SER A 603 37.40 -16.26 -7.76
C SER A 603 38.76 -16.48 -7.09
N LYS A 604 39.38 -17.65 -7.24
CA LYS A 604 40.78 -17.87 -6.88
C LYS A 604 41.71 -17.47 -8.03
N PHE A 605 41.32 -17.74 -9.28
CA PHE A 605 42.13 -17.35 -10.44
C PHE A 605 42.07 -15.86 -10.77
N THR A 606 41.09 -15.14 -10.23
CA THR A 606 41.11 -13.68 -10.27
C THR A 606 42.28 -13.09 -9.50
N GLU A 607 42.86 -13.82 -8.54
CA GLU A 607 44.04 -13.40 -7.78
C GLU A 607 45.28 -13.23 -8.68
N GLU A 608 45.36 -14.02 -9.76
CA GLU A 608 46.45 -13.98 -10.74
C GLU A 608 46.33 -12.83 -11.75
N LEU A 609 45.21 -12.08 -11.73
CA LEU A 609 45.00 -10.96 -12.64
C LEU A 609 45.72 -9.71 -12.11
N LEU A 610 46.45 -9.03 -13.00
CA LEU A 610 47.11 -7.77 -12.66
C LEU A 610 46.08 -6.76 -12.15
N GLY A 611 46.34 -6.15 -10.99
CA GLY A 611 45.45 -5.19 -10.35
C GLY A 611 44.53 -5.79 -9.29
N TYR A 612 44.59 -7.11 -9.06
CA TYR A 612 43.81 -7.76 -8.02
C TYR A 612 44.28 -7.35 -6.62
N GLU A 613 45.55 -7.58 -6.30
CA GLU A 613 46.11 -7.29 -4.97
C GLU A 613 45.97 -5.80 -4.62
N GLU A 614 46.26 -4.92 -5.59
CA GLU A 614 46.15 -3.48 -5.47
C GLU A 614 44.70 -3.05 -5.21
N SER A 615 43.72 -3.66 -5.90
CA SER A 615 42.31 -3.40 -5.67
C SER A 615 41.86 -3.88 -4.29
N ILE A 616 42.26 -5.07 -3.85
CA ILE A 616 41.86 -5.61 -2.55
C ILE A 616 42.49 -4.80 -1.41
N ASN A 617 43.76 -4.41 -1.54
CA ASN A 617 44.46 -3.58 -0.57
C ASN A 617 43.82 -2.18 -0.46
N SER A 618 43.48 -1.55 -1.58
CA SER A 618 42.73 -0.28 -1.62
C SER A 618 41.40 -0.38 -0.85
N ILE A 619 40.62 -1.46 -1.06
CA ILE A 619 39.35 -1.68 -0.36
C ILE A 619 39.55 -1.86 1.15
N ILE A 620 40.45 -2.76 1.58
CA ILE A 620 40.70 -3.04 3.00
C ILE A 620 41.21 -1.79 3.72
N ASN A 621 42.15 -1.07 3.11
CA ASN A 621 42.71 0.13 3.71
C ASN A 621 41.68 1.28 3.76
N SER A 622 40.85 1.44 2.73
CA SER A 622 39.76 2.42 2.74
C SER A 622 38.78 2.16 3.89
N ILE A 623 38.42 0.90 4.14
CA ILE A 623 37.54 0.52 5.26
C ILE A 623 38.20 0.81 6.61
N LYS A 624 39.49 0.46 6.77
CA LYS A 624 40.24 0.75 8.02
C LYS A 624 40.36 2.25 8.28
N THR A 625 40.62 3.05 7.24
CA THR A 625 40.73 4.50 7.35
C THR A 625 39.38 5.13 7.63
N TYR A 626 38.30 4.66 6.99
CA TYR A 626 36.92 5.06 7.28
C TYR A 626 36.56 4.82 8.76
N ALA A 627 36.87 3.63 9.28
CA ALA A 627 36.64 3.28 10.69
C ALA A 627 37.39 4.22 11.66
N ARG A 628 38.65 4.57 11.34
CA ARG A 628 39.47 5.46 12.18
C ARG A 628 39.00 6.92 12.13
N LEU A 629 38.77 7.47 10.94
CA LEU A 629 38.38 8.88 10.77
C LEU A 629 37.02 9.20 11.39
N ASN A 630 36.09 8.24 11.35
CA ASN A 630 34.75 8.42 11.90
C ASN A 630 34.65 8.06 13.40
N ASN A 631 35.77 7.82 14.10
CA ASN A 631 35.81 7.29 15.47
C ASN A 631 34.96 6.01 15.66
N LYS A 632 34.71 5.26 14.58
CA LYS A 632 33.91 4.03 14.56
C LYS A 632 34.85 2.82 14.62
N GLN A 633 35.17 2.35 15.83
CA GLN A 633 35.90 1.07 16.00
C GLN A 633 34.99 -0.17 15.97
N ASN A 634 33.70 0.01 15.65
CA ASN A 634 32.68 -1.02 15.73
C ASN A 634 31.68 -0.89 14.56
N ILE A 635 32.19 -0.95 13.33
CA ILE A 635 31.35 -0.92 12.12
C ILE A 635 30.66 -2.27 11.91
N LYS A 636 29.44 -2.25 11.39
CA LYS A 636 28.75 -3.47 10.93
C LYS A 636 28.99 -3.67 9.44
N ILE A 637 29.52 -4.83 9.06
CA ILE A 637 29.82 -5.18 7.68
C ILE A 637 28.93 -6.33 7.23
N ILE A 638 28.45 -6.22 6.00
CA ILE A 638 27.95 -7.35 5.22
C ILE A 638 28.83 -7.54 3.99
N GLU A 639 29.32 -8.76 3.76
CA GLU A 639 30.02 -9.18 2.55
C GLU A 639 29.07 -10.03 1.71
N TYR A 640 28.79 -9.58 0.48
CA TYR A 640 27.85 -10.23 -0.41
C TYR A 640 28.58 -11.05 -1.48
N GLY A 641 28.44 -12.37 -1.43
CA GLY A 641 28.70 -13.25 -2.55
C GLY A 641 30.14 -13.27 -3.09
N THR A 642 31.17 -12.98 -2.30
CA THR A 642 32.57 -13.05 -2.78
C THR A 642 32.95 -14.42 -3.32
N ARG A 643 32.40 -15.50 -2.74
CA ARG A 643 32.65 -16.90 -3.13
C ARG A 643 34.13 -17.28 -3.15
N ASN A 644 34.94 -16.70 -2.25
CA ASN A 644 36.33 -17.08 -2.02
C ASN A 644 36.58 -17.09 -0.52
N SER A 645 36.59 -18.29 0.08
CA SER A 645 36.69 -18.42 1.53
C SER A 645 38.05 -17.99 2.10
N GLU A 646 39.13 -18.11 1.31
CA GLU A 646 40.47 -17.65 1.69
C GLU A 646 40.52 -16.12 1.76
N LEU A 647 39.96 -15.45 0.75
CA LEU A 647 39.85 -13.99 0.70
C LEU A 647 38.94 -13.44 1.82
N THR A 648 37.73 -13.99 1.99
CA THR A 648 36.82 -13.63 3.08
C THR A 648 37.50 -13.79 4.45
N THR A 649 38.27 -14.86 4.64
CA THR A 649 39.05 -15.08 5.88
C THR A 649 40.11 -14.00 6.08
N THR A 650 40.81 -13.61 5.02
CA THR A 650 41.82 -12.55 5.06
C THR A 650 41.20 -11.20 5.39
N ILE A 651 40.13 -10.81 4.70
CA ILE A 651 39.39 -9.55 4.94
C ILE A 651 38.89 -9.50 6.39
N PHE A 652 38.24 -10.56 6.86
CA PHE A 652 37.76 -10.62 8.24
C PHE A 652 38.90 -10.48 9.25
N LYS A 653 40.04 -11.16 9.06
CA LYS A 653 41.20 -11.06 9.96
C LYS A 653 41.78 -9.64 10.01
N GLU A 654 41.82 -8.94 8.89
CA GLU A 654 42.32 -7.57 8.78
C GLU A 654 41.35 -6.54 9.39
N LEU A 655 40.04 -6.83 9.39
CA LEU A 655 39.00 -5.92 9.85
C LEU A 655 38.42 -6.24 11.24
N LYS A 656 38.69 -7.42 11.82
CA LYS A 656 38.07 -7.93 13.07
C LYS A 656 38.12 -6.96 14.27
N GLU A 657 39.17 -6.14 14.34
CA GLU A 657 39.38 -5.16 15.41
C GLU A 657 38.50 -3.90 15.24
N PHE A 658 38.01 -3.64 14.02
CA PHE A 658 37.19 -2.47 13.67
C PHE A 658 35.70 -2.80 13.54
N VAL A 659 35.33 -4.08 13.44
CA VAL A 659 33.93 -4.47 13.22
C VAL A 659 33.25 -4.88 14.53
N SER A 660 31.95 -4.61 14.68
CA SER A 660 31.14 -5.23 15.74
C SER A 660 30.44 -6.50 15.28
N GLU A 661 30.16 -6.59 13.99
CA GLU A 661 29.46 -7.70 13.35
C GLU A 661 29.91 -7.78 11.88
N TYR A 662 30.20 -8.99 11.41
CA TYR A 662 30.60 -9.28 10.04
C TYR A 662 29.73 -10.40 9.50
N ILE A 663 28.86 -10.09 8.55
CA ILE A 663 27.96 -11.07 7.94
C ILE A 663 28.46 -11.41 6.54
N TYR A 664 28.78 -12.67 6.29
CA TYR A 664 28.93 -13.16 4.91
C TYR A 664 27.59 -13.69 4.43
N ALA A 665 27.08 -13.16 3.32
CA ALA A 665 25.79 -13.52 2.76
C ALA A 665 25.93 -14.07 1.32
N ASP A 666 25.35 -15.24 1.05
CA ASP A 666 25.36 -15.88 -0.28
C ASP A 666 24.10 -16.71 -0.49
N THR A 667 23.72 -16.93 -1.74
CA THR A 667 22.64 -17.85 -2.11
C THR A 667 23.06 -19.32 -2.04
N SER A 668 24.36 -19.59 -1.98
CA SER A 668 24.95 -20.93 -2.02
C SER A 668 25.43 -21.41 -0.65
N VAL A 669 24.78 -22.44 -0.11
CA VAL A 669 25.14 -23.09 1.18
C VAL A 669 26.55 -23.68 1.23
N TYR A 670 27.22 -23.87 0.09
CA TYR A 670 28.52 -24.54 -0.02
C TYR A 670 29.63 -23.83 0.77
N PHE A 671 29.61 -22.50 0.80
CA PHE A 671 30.64 -21.70 1.48
C PHE A 671 30.50 -21.71 3.01
N ARG A 672 29.34 -22.11 3.53
CA ARG A 672 29.08 -22.18 4.98
C ARG A 672 30.08 -23.08 5.69
N ASN A 673 30.37 -24.25 5.12
CA ASN A 673 31.28 -25.22 5.74
C ASN A 673 32.72 -24.68 5.77
N ASN A 674 33.16 -24.07 4.67
CA ASN A 674 34.52 -23.53 4.54
C ASN A 674 34.78 -22.32 5.45
N LEU A 675 33.73 -21.58 5.80
CA LEU A 675 33.80 -20.40 6.68
C LEU A 675 33.40 -20.71 8.14
N SER A 676 32.97 -21.94 8.43
CA SER A 676 32.45 -22.33 9.76
C SER A 676 33.46 -22.16 10.90
N ASP A 677 34.76 -22.26 10.61
CA ASP A 677 35.81 -22.02 11.60
C ASP A 677 35.89 -20.55 12.04
N LEU A 678 35.40 -19.62 11.21
CA LEU A 678 35.29 -18.22 11.60
C LEU A 678 34.14 -17.97 12.58
N GLU A 679 33.06 -18.77 12.59
CA GLU A 679 31.89 -18.53 13.46
C GLU A 679 32.15 -18.82 14.95
N LYS A 680 33.15 -19.65 15.28
CA LYS A 680 33.40 -20.11 16.65
C LYS A 680 33.92 -18.99 17.55
N GLY A 681 33.01 -18.32 18.28
CA GLY A 681 33.34 -17.33 19.31
C GLY A 681 33.79 -15.98 18.76
N SER A 682 33.46 -15.67 17.51
CA SER A 682 33.86 -14.44 16.82
C SER A 682 32.67 -13.54 16.46
N LYS A 683 32.96 -12.40 15.82
CA LYS A 683 31.96 -11.44 15.31
C LYS A 683 31.41 -11.83 13.91
N PHE A 684 31.80 -13.00 13.39
CA PHE A 684 31.48 -13.48 12.05
C PHE A 684 30.22 -14.36 12.02
N LYS A 685 29.36 -14.19 11.01
CA LYS A 685 28.18 -15.02 10.76
C LYS A 685 28.03 -15.31 9.27
N TYR A 686 27.64 -16.53 8.93
CA TYR A 686 27.20 -16.89 7.59
C TYR A 686 25.67 -16.83 7.48
N VAL A 687 25.14 -16.17 6.46
CA VAL A 687 23.70 -16.09 6.15
C VAL A 687 23.44 -16.63 4.74
N CYS A 688 22.51 -17.58 4.62
CA CYS A 688 22.03 -18.08 3.34
C CYS A 688 20.84 -17.23 2.88
N ILE A 689 20.92 -16.66 1.69
CA ILE A 689 19.86 -15.83 1.08
C ILE A 689 19.02 -16.72 0.16
N ASN A 690 17.72 -16.84 0.41
CA ASN A 690 16.82 -17.69 -0.39
C ASN A 690 16.11 -16.91 -1.51
N ASP A 691 15.87 -15.61 -1.30
CA ASP A 691 15.15 -14.72 -2.22
C ASP A 691 15.97 -13.43 -2.45
N ASN A 692 15.57 -12.32 -1.82
CA ASN A 692 16.19 -11.00 -1.95
C ASN A 692 17.02 -10.62 -0.72
N LEU A 693 17.96 -9.68 -0.87
CA LEU A 693 18.87 -9.29 0.20
C LEU A 693 18.15 -8.58 1.36
N SER A 694 17.18 -7.73 1.04
CA SER A 694 16.40 -6.91 1.99
C SER A 694 15.34 -7.68 2.77
N THR A 695 14.89 -8.84 2.27
CA THR A 695 13.92 -9.68 2.98
C THR A 695 14.60 -10.61 4.00
N SER A 696 15.88 -10.90 3.78
CA SER A 696 16.67 -11.83 4.59
C SER A 696 17.45 -11.15 5.71
N LEU A 697 17.61 -9.82 5.65
CA LEU A 697 18.45 -9.03 6.55
C LEU A 697 17.80 -7.68 6.86
N ASP A 698 18.01 -7.19 8.09
CA ASP A 698 17.43 -5.92 8.55
C ASP A 698 17.92 -4.73 7.71
N GLU A 699 16.97 -3.92 7.23
CA GLU A 699 17.25 -2.62 6.62
C GLU A 699 17.89 -1.64 7.62
N ASP A 700 18.64 -0.64 7.14
CA ASP A 700 19.30 0.40 7.95
C ASP A 700 20.26 -0.10 9.05
N ASN A 701 20.79 -1.32 8.90
CA ASN A 701 21.57 -1.96 9.97
C ASN A 701 23.09 -1.89 9.75
N PHE A 702 23.55 -1.84 8.50
CA PHE A 702 24.97 -1.98 8.17
C PHE A 702 25.65 -0.63 7.90
N ASP A 703 26.94 -0.54 8.23
CA ASP A 703 27.77 0.62 7.90
C ASP A 703 28.43 0.44 6.54
N ILE A 704 28.83 -0.79 6.19
CA ILE A 704 29.49 -1.13 4.93
C ILE A 704 28.92 -2.42 4.33
N VAL A 705 28.67 -2.39 3.02
CA VAL A 705 28.46 -3.57 2.16
C VAL A 705 29.73 -3.78 1.35
N ILE A 706 30.33 -4.96 1.44
CA ILE A 706 31.46 -5.41 0.62
C ILE A 706 30.90 -6.24 -0.55
N ALA A 707 31.17 -5.81 -1.79
CA ALA A 707 30.72 -6.48 -3.01
C ALA A 707 31.91 -6.78 -3.93
N LEU A 708 32.52 -7.96 -3.79
CA LEU A 708 33.72 -8.36 -4.54
C LEU A 708 33.36 -9.33 -5.66
N ASN A 709 33.47 -8.86 -6.91
CA ASN A 709 33.21 -9.63 -8.12
C ASN A 709 31.88 -10.41 -8.06
N SER A 710 30.82 -9.74 -7.62
CA SER A 710 29.54 -10.34 -7.21
C SER A 710 28.33 -9.72 -7.91
N ILE A 711 28.37 -8.44 -8.26
CA ILE A 711 27.27 -7.67 -8.85
C ILE A 711 26.94 -8.17 -10.26
N HIS A 712 27.95 -8.55 -11.07
CA HIS A 712 27.75 -9.06 -12.43
C HIS A 712 26.88 -10.33 -12.52
N ARG A 713 26.62 -10.98 -11.38
CA ARG A 713 25.82 -12.22 -11.30
C ARG A 713 24.32 -11.95 -11.22
N SER A 714 23.90 -10.70 -10.98
CA SER A 714 22.48 -10.31 -11.02
C SER A 714 22.06 -9.89 -12.43
N ASN A 715 20.84 -10.28 -12.81
CA ASN A 715 20.19 -9.87 -14.06
C ASN A 715 19.76 -8.41 -14.02
N ASP A 716 19.49 -7.92 -12.81
CA ASP A 716 19.14 -6.54 -12.54
C ASP A 716 20.12 -5.98 -11.51
N LYS A 717 21.22 -5.44 -12.04
CA LYS A 717 22.29 -4.85 -11.21
C LYS A 717 21.76 -3.67 -10.40
N LYS A 718 20.86 -2.86 -10.99
CA LYS A 718 20.27 -1.69 -10.33
C LYS A 718 19.45 -2.12 -9.12
N THR A 719 18.57 -3.10 -9.28
CA THR A 719 17.78 -3.64 -8.17
C THR A 719 18.68 -4.25 -7.09
N LEU A 720 19.72 -5.03 -7.44
CA LEU A 720 20.66 -5.55 -6.45
C LEU A 720 21.38 -4.43 -5.69
N ILE A 721 21.83 -3.38 -6.38
CA ILE A 721 22.47 -2.22 -5.76
C ILE A 721 21.47 -1.48 -4.85
N GLU A 722 20.22 -1.31 -5.25
CA GLU A 722 19.16 -0.74 -4.41
C GLU A 722 18.90 -1.56 -3.14
N GLU A 723 18.89 -2.89 -3.25
CA GLU A 723 18.79 -3.78 -2.09
C GLU A 723 19.99 -3.63 -1.14
N MET A 724 21.21 -3.55 -1.68
CA MET A 724 22.41 -3.26 -0.89
C MET A 724 22.33 -1.89 -0.19
N LEU A 725 21.80 -0.87 -0.88
CA LEU A 725 21.60 0.46 -0.30
C LEU A 725 20.54 0.46 0.82
N ARG A 726 19.50 -0.37 0.75
CA ARG A 726 18.50 -0.49 1.82
C ARG A 726 19.06 -1.06 3.12
N LEU A 727 20.04 -1.95 3.03
CA LEU A 727 20.74 -2.51 4.19
C LEU A 727 21.62 -1.48 4.91
N LEU A 728 22.09 -0.47 4.19
CA LEU A 728 23.01 0.53 4.70
C LEU A 728 22.28 1.61 5.49
N LYS A 729 22.89 2.04 6.60
CA LYS A 729 22.54 3.31 7.27
C LYS A 729 22.74 4.49 6.33
N VAL A 730 22.20 5.66 6.69
CA VAL A 730 22.53 6.94 6.03
C VAL A 730 24.05 7.15 6.04
N ASN A 731 24.63 7.51 4.90
CA ASN A 731 26.08 7.61 4.66
C ASN A 731 26.86 6.28 4.84
N GLY A 732 26.17 5.15 4.89
CA GLY A 732 26.80 3.83 4.77
C GLY A 732 27.36 3.63 3.37
N LEU A 733 28.33 2.72 3.21
CA LEU A 733 29.09 2.58 1.96
C LEU A 733 28.90 1.21 1.32
N ILE A 734 28.71 1.17 0.01
CA ILE A 734 29.00 -0.01 -0.81
C ILE A 734 30.44 0.13 -1.30
N ILE A 735 31.30 -0.83 -0.97
CA ILE A 735 32.71 -0.85 -1.35
C ILE A 735 32.99 -2.18 -2.05
N GLY A 736 33.55 -2.14 -3.25
CA GLY A 736 33.68 -3.35 -4.04
C GLY A 736 34.58 -3.24 -5.26
N ASN A 737 34.68 -4.34 -5.99
CA ASN A 737 35.30 -4.37 -7.30
C ASN A 737 34.59 -5.33 -8.26
N GLU A 738 34.73 -5.10 -9.56
CA GLU A 738 34.22 -5.97 -10.63
C GLU A 738 35.29 -6.19 -11.71
N ILE A 739 35.36 -7.41 -12.26
CA ILE A 739 36.22 -7.68 -13.42
C ILE A 739 35.71 -6.92 -14.64
N LYS A 740 36.61 -6.34 -15.42
CA LYS A 740 36.25 -5.62 -16.65
C LYS A 740 35.93 -6.55 -17.81
N ASP A 741 35.04 -6.10 -18.70
CA ASP A 741 34.60 -6.85 -19.90
C ASP A 741 35.71 -7.14 -20.93
N ASN A 742 36.90 -6.55 -20.77
CA ASN A 742 38.07 -6.77 -21.63
C ASN A 742 38.82 -8.08 -21.31
N ASN A 743 38.48 -8.75 -20.21
CA ASN A 743 38.96 -10.07 -19.85
C ASN A 743 37.84 -11.10 -20.09
N LEU A 744 38.11 -12.14 -20.90
CA LEU A 744 37.12 -13.16 -21.26
C LEU A 744 37.01 -14.29 -20.25
N LEU A 745 37.85 -14.36 -19.22
CA LEU A 745 37.83 -15.44 -18.25
C LEU A 745 36.43 -15.64 -17.58
N PRO A 746 35.65 -14.59 -17.28
CA PRO A 746 34.31 -14.74 -16.73
C PRO A 746 33.28 -15.36 -17.69
N ILE A 747 33.45 -15.29 -19.02
CA ILE A 747 32.44 -15.82 -19.98
C ILE A 747 32.29 -17.34 -19.89
N ILE A 748 33.31 -18.04 -19.39
CA ILE A 748 33.22 -19.50 -19.22
C ILE A 748 32.42 -19.85 -17.96
N THR A 749 32.49 -19.03 -16.91
CA THR A 749 31.95 -19.39 -15.59
C THR A 749 30.64 -18.67 -15.29
N ALA A 750 30.55 -17.37 -15.56
CA ALA A 750 29.33 -16.60 -15.36
C ALA A 750 28.19 -17.06 -16.29
N ASP A 751 28.48 -17.27 -17.59
CA ASP A 751 27.47 -17.71 -18.57
C ASP A 751 26.88 -19.08 -18.22
N ILE A 752 27.70 -19.95 -17.62
CA ILE A 752 27.29 -21.32 -17.27
C ILE A 752 26.60 -21.37 -15.92
N ILE A 753 27.10 -20.66 -14.91
CA ILE A 753 26.58 -20.72 -13.53
C ILE A 753 25.29 -19.92 -13.40
N ASN A 754 25.26 -18.72 -13.98
CA ASN A 754 24.14 -17.80 -13.80
C ASN A 754 23.10 -17.92 -14.92
N GLU A 755 23.40 -18.70 -15.98
CA GLU A 755 22.58 -18.79 -17.20
C GLU A 755 22.28 -17.41 -17.81
N GLN A 756 23.25 -16.49 -17.69
CA GLN A 756 23.15 -15.06 -18.03
C GLN A 756 24.49 -14.57 -18.61
N PRO A 757 24.49 -13.70 -19.64
CA PRO A 757 25.73 -13.29 -20.25
C PRO A 757 26.51 -12.42 -19.29
N PHE A 758 27.81 -12.68 -19.15
CA PHE A 758 28.68 -11.80 -18.37
C PHE A 758 28.62 -10.37 -18.91
N ASN A 759 28.30 -9.44 -18.01
CA ASN A 759 28.32 -8.01 -18.26
C ASN A 759 28.85 -7.32 -17.01
N GLU A 760 29.97 -6.60 -17.11
CA GLU A 760 30.52 -5.79 -16.02
C GLU A 760 29.48 -4.79 -15.45
N ALA A 761 29.63 -4.39 -14.19
CA ALA A 761 28.87 -3.28 -13.63
C ALA A 761 29.44 -1.94 -14.15
N LYS A 762 28.58 -1.14 -14.79
CA LYS A 762 28.92 0.13 -15.42
C LYS A 762 28.50 1.32 -14.56
N LEU A 763 29.01 2.50 -14.90
CA LEU A 763 28.65 3.72 -14.16
C LEU A 763 27.14 3.94 -14.10
N ASP A 764 26.44 3.69 -15.22
CA ASP A 764 24.98 3.81 -15.33
C ASP A 764 24.22 2.84 -14.42
N ASP A 765 24.84 1.72 -13.99
CA ASP A 765 24.25 0.79 -13.02
C ASP A 765 24.25 1.40 -11.60
N PHE A 766 25.13 2.37 -11.36
CA PHE A 766 25.23 3.13 -10.10
C PHE A 766 24.52 4.49 -10.16
N ASP A 767 23.92 4.87 -11.30
CA ASP A 767 23.18 6.13 -11.46
C ASP A 767 21.77 6.02 -10.87
N ASN A 768 21.63 6.45 -9.60
CA ASN A 768 20.38 6.46 -8.84
C ASN A 768 20.34 7.70 -7.94
N SER A 769 19.17 8.33 -7.78
CA SER A 769 18.96 9.46 -6.86
C SER A 769 19.23 9.10 -5.38
N ALA A 770 19.26 7.81 -5.03
CA ALA A 770 19.49 7.31 -3.68
C ALA A 770 20.97 7.13 -3.30
N CYS A 771 21.93 7.33 -4.20
CA CYS A 771 23.35 7.12 -3.91
C CYS A 771 24.29 8.13 -4.59
N GLU A 772 25.53 8.22 -4.08
CA GLU A 772 26.59 9.06 -4.62
C GLU A 772 27.80 8.18 -4.88
N VAL A 773 28.30 8.19 -6.11
CA VAL A 773 29.56 7.55 -6.45
C VAL A 773 30.70 8.42 -5.89
N LEU A 774 31.36 7.96 -4.82
CA LEU A 774 32.46 8.69 -4.19
C LEU A 774 33.79 8.45 -4.90
N TYR A 775 34.00 7.20 -5.34
CA TYR A 775 35.21 6.81 -6.04
C TYR A 775 34.90 5.69 -7.02
N ILE A 776 35.40 5.85 -8.23
CA ILE A 776 35.63 4.78 -9.18
C ILE A 776 37.01 5.09 -9.74
N ASN A 777 37.85 4.07 -9.94
CA ASN A 777 39.10 4.25 -10.68
C ASN A 777 38.78 4.60 -12.15
N SER A 778 38.43 5.86 -12.43
CA SER A 778 37.83 6.35 -13.67
C SER A 778 38.83 6.51 -14.82
N GLU A 779 38.52 5.92 -15.97
CA GLU A 779 38.40 6.46 -17.36
C GLU A 779 39.27 7.66 -17.85
N LYS A 780 40.37 8.04 -17.19
CA LYS A 780 41.35 8.99 -17.72
C LYS A 780 42.41 8.27 -18.55
N ARG A 781 42.13 7.97 -19.82
CA ARG A 781 43.07 7.62 -20.92
C ARG A 781 44.19 6.58 -20.69
N THR A 782 44.33 5.98 -19.51
CA THR A 782 45.32 4.94 -19.16
C THR A 782 44.67 3.99 -18.15
N GLU A 783 44.08 2.89 -18.60
CA GLU A 783 43.50 1.89 -17.69
C GLU A 783 44.60 1.08 -17.00
N CYS A 784 44.64 1.11 -15.67
CA CYS A 784 45.73 0.56 -14.87
C CYS A 784 45.27 -0.53 -13.86
N SER A 785 44.20 -1.28 -14.17
CA SER A 785 43.80 -2.52 -13.45
C SER A 785 42.79 -3.35 -14.27
N ASN A 786 42.79 -4.68 -14.10
CA ASN A 786 41.73 -5.58 -14.58
C ASN A 786 40.39 -5.44 -13.84
N PHE A 787 40.40 -4.71 -12.72
CA PHE A 787 39.23 -4.52 -11.86
C PHE A 787 38.77 -3.06 -11.87
N ARG A 788 37.46 -2.88 -11.88
CA ARG A 788 36.79 -1.62 -11.58
C ARG A 788 36.50 -1.58 -10.09
N THR A 789 37.28 -0.81 -9.36
CA THR A 789 37.13 -0.63 -7.90
C THR A 789 36.23 0.57 -7.67
N PHE A 790 35.23 0.43 -6.80
CA PHE A 790 34.22 1.46 -6.56
C PHE A 790 33.87 1.61 -5.08
N ILE A 791 33.55 2.84 -4.70
CA ILE A 791 33.00 3.23 -3.41
C ILE A 791 31.80 4.12 -3.66
N ILE A 792 30.65 3.69 -3.15
CA ILE A 792 29.36 4.34 -3.34
C ILE A 792 28.79 4.62 -1.97
N ALA A 793 28.35 5.84 -1.74
CA ALA A 793 27.64 6.22 -0.54
C ALA A 793 26.14 6.06 -0.71
N ASN A 794 25.52 5.51 0.33
CA ASN A 794 24.08 5.57 0.50
C ASN A 794 23.68 6.99 0.88
N LEU A 795 23.11 7.71 -0.09
CA LEU A 795 22.56 9.04 0.14
C LEU A 795 21.17 9.00 0.74
N LYS A 796 20.60 7.79 0.94
CA LYS A 796 19.24 7.48 1.38
C LYS A 796 18.47 8.77 1.58
N GLU A 797 17.75 9.18 0.53
CA GLU A 797 16.81 10.30 0.61
C GLU A 797 16.19 10.25 1.99
N ASN A 798 16.35 11.33 2.76
CA ASN A 798 15.67 11.48 4.05
C ASN A 798 14.29 10.88 3.85
N LYS A 799 13.98 9.79 4.59
CA LYS A 799 12.61 9.27 4.81
C LYS A 799 11.67 10.42 4.58
N SER A 800 10.78 10.30 3.59
CA SER A 800 10.19 11.41 2.83
C SER A 800 10.06 12.67 3.69
N ILE A 801 10.35 13.87 3.16
CA ILE A 801 10.19 15.16 3.89
C ILE A 801 8.91 15.21 4.76
N PHE A 802 7.87 14.48 4.35
CA PHE A 802 6.60 14.35 5.03
C PHE A 802 6.33 13.02 5.75
N GLU A 803 7.23 12.05 5.84
CA GLU A 803 7.09 10.83 6.66
C GLU A 803 7.09 11.14 8.15
N LYS A 804 8.00 12.00 8.62
CA LYS A 804 7.96 12.47 10.02
C LYS A 804 6.65 13.21 10.31
N LEU A 805 6.21 14.05 9.36
CA LEU A 805 4.92 14.73 9.43
C LEU A 805 3.77 13.70 9.42
N THR A 806 3.80 12.69 8.57
CA THR A 806 2.77 11.64 8.45
C THR A 806 2.70 10.82 9.74
N SER A 807 3.85 10.45 10.29
CA SER A 807 3.97 9.76 11.57
C SER A 807 3.45 10.63 12.71
N TYR A 808 3.79 11.91 12.75
CA TYR A 808 3.21 12.85 13.73
C TYR A 808 1.69 12.95 13.58
N LEU A 809 1.18 13.11 12.35
CA LEU A 809 -0.26 13.22 12.10
C LEU A 809 -1.03 11.96 12.50
N SER A 810 -0.43 10.77 12.36
CA SER A 810 -1.08 9.54 12.84
C SER A 810 -1.26 9.50 14.36
N HIS A 811 -0.54 10.34 15.12
CA HIS A 811 -0.72 10.51 16.55
C HIS A 811 -1.68 11.67 16.91
N GLU A 812 -1.96 12.59 15.99
CA GLU A 812 -2.83 13.77 16.23
C GLU A 812 -4.26 13.58 15.72
N ILE A 813 -4.41 12.98 14.54
CA ILE A 813 -5.67 12.88 13.81
C ILE A 813 -5.96 11.43 13.38
N PRO A 814 -7.23 11.05 13.19
CA PRO A 814 -7.58 9.72 12.70
C PRO A 814 -6.92 9.41 11.36
N SER A 815 -6.55 8.14 11.13
CA SER A 815 -5.86 7.70 9.91
C SER A 815 -6.58 8.09 8.61
N TYR A 816 -7.92 8.10 8.59
CA TYR A 816 -8.71 8.51 7.43
C TYR A 816 -8.65 10.02 7.13
N MET A 817 -8.18 10.85 8.07
CA MET A 817 -7.95 12.29 7.89
C MET A 817 -6.53 12.60 7.45
N VAL A 818 -5.59 11.65 7.54
CA VAL A 818 -4.21 11.83 7.12
C VAL A 818 -4.16 11.94 5.59
N PRO A 819 -3.62 13.03 5.02
CA PRO A 819 -3.46 13.16 3.57
C PRO A 819 -2.65 12.03 2.98
N THR A 820 -3.11 11.47 1.86
CA THR A 820 -2.41 10.38 1.16
C THR A 820 -1.19 10.89 0.41
N ASN A 821 -1.16 12.19 0.07
CA ASN A 821 -0.05 12.83 -0.61
C ASN A 821 0.24 14.21 -0.05
N PHE A 822 1.52 14.51 0.13
CA PHE A 822 2.02 15.83 0.51
C PHE A 822 2.82 16.44 -0.64
N TYR A 823 2.63 17.73 -0.87
CA TYR A 823 3.29 18.49 -1.92
C TYR A 823 3.95 19.72 -1.32
N GLN A 824 5.28 19.74 -1.32
CA GLN A 824 6.02 20.93 -0.94
C GLN A 824 5.76 22.05 -1.96
N VAL A 825 5.52 23.27 -1.47
CA VAL A 825 5.36 24.47 -2.30
C VAL A 825 6.20 25.61 -1.76
N ASP A 826 6.88 26.34 -2.63
CA ASP A 826 7.66 27.52 -2.22
C ASP A 826 6.76 28.62 -1.66
N GLU A 827 5.57 28.79 -2.24
CA GLU A 827 4.54 29.69 -1.74
C GLU A 827 3.14 29.17 -2.03
N ILE A 828 2.21 29.47 -1.11
CA ILE A 828 0.78 29.23 -1.30
C ILE A 828 0.23 30.33 -2.22
N PRO A 829 -0.23 29.98 -3.44
CA PRO A 829 -0.68 30.98 -4.39
C PRO A 829 -1.96 31.66 -3.88
N LEU A 830 -2.05 32.98 -4.06
CA LEU A 830 -3.22 33.78 -3.75
C LEU A 830 -3.89 34.28 -5.04
N ASN A 831 -5.21 34.44 -4.99
CA ASN A 831 -6.00 35.08 -6.03
C ASN A 831 -5.93 36.62 -5.92
N LYS A 832 -6.53 37.33 -6.89
CA LYS A 832 -6.56 38.80 -6.94
C LYS A 832 -7.15 39.48 -5.69
N ASN A 833 -7.89 38.73 -4.87
CA ASN A 833 -8.51 39.21 -3.63
C ASN A 833 -7.73 38.77 -2.37
N GLY A 834 -6.50 38.26 -2.52
CA GLY A 834 -5.65 37.84 -1.41
C GLY A 834 -6.06 36.53 -0.73
N LYS A 835 -7.00 35.76 -1.29
CA LYS A 835 -7.39 34.43 -0.77
C LYS A 835 -6.64 33.31 -1.51
N VAL A 836 -6.43 32.16 -0.87
CA VAL A 836 -5.76 30.99 -1.49
C VAL A 836 -6.40 30.61 -2.83
N ASP A 837 -5.58 30.50 -3.87
CA ASP A 837 -5.97 30.03 -5.20
C ASP A 837 -5.84 28.51 -5.31
N ARG A 838 -6.86 27.82 -4.79
CA ARG A 838 -6.97 26.35 -4.83
C ARG A 838 -7.00 25.79 -6.27
N LYS A 839 -7.49 26.58 -7.25
CA LYS A 839 -7.51 26.16 -8.66
C LYS A 839 -6.08 26.11 -9.23
N LYS A 840 -5.23 27.09 -8.89
CA LYS A 840 -3.82 27.10 -9.27
C LYS A 840 -3.03 25.97 -8.60
N LEU A 841 -3.32 25.64 -7.34
CA LEU A 841 -2.75 24.46 -6.65
C LEU A 841 -3.12 23.15 -7.37
N LYS A 842 -4.40 22.94 -7.69
CA LYS A 842 -4.86 21.74 -8.43
C LYS A 842 -4.32 21.65 -9.86
N ASN A 843 -4.13 22.77 -10.53
CA ASN A 843 -3.53 22.79 -11.87
C ASN A 843 -2.04 22.40 -11.85
N LYS A 844 -1.28 22.74 -10.79
CA LYS A 844 0.10 22.26 -10.61
C LYS A 844 0.17 20.72 -10.54
N LEU A 845 -0.85 20.07 -9.97
CA LEU A 845 -0.93 18.60 -9.94
C LEU A 845 -1.20 18.00 -11.33
N LYS A 846 -2.09 18.62 -12.12
CA LYS A 846 -2.35 18.20 -13.51
C LYS A 846 -1.12 18.38 -14.40
N ASN A 847 -0.34 19.42 -14.16
CA ASN A 847 0.89 19.68 -14.90
C ASN A 847 2.07 18.81 -14.45
N LYS A 848 2.05 18.18 -13.26
CA LYS A 848 3.12 17.24 -12.85
C LYS A 848 3.18 15.98 -13.73
N ASN A 849 2.05 15.57 -14.32
CA ASN A 849 2.02 14.54 -15.38
C ASN A 849 2.60 15.04 -16.71
N ASN A 850 2.73 16.36 -16.92
CA ASN A 850 3.34 16.98 -18.10
C ASN A 850 4.77 17.50 -17.85
N TYR A 851 5.23 17.62 -16.60
CA TYR A 851 6.58 18.11 -16.27
C TYR A 851 7.69 17.07 -16.53
N ILE A 852 7.32 15.80 -16.75
CA ILE A 852 8.24 14.81 -17.34
C ILE A 852 8.41 15.06 -18.85
N PHE A 853 7.45 15.72 -19.51
CA PHE A 853 7.46 15.92 -20.97
C PHE A 853 7.97 17.28 -21.45
N GLU A 854 8.01 18.34 -20.62
CA GLU A 854 8.40 19.69 -21.10
C GLU A 854 9.90 20.00 -20.97
N ASN A 855 10.65 19.42 -20.01
CA ASN A 855 12.09 19.70 -19.87
C ASN A 855 12.99 18.87 -20.81
N GLU A 856 12.46 17.81 -21.44
CA GLU A 856 13.20 17.01 -22.43
C GLU A 856 13.09 17.56 -23.87
N ILE A 857 12.13 18.46 -24.12
CA ILE A 857 11.81 18.96 -25.46
C ILE A 857 12.47 20.32 -25.75
N GLU A 858 12.68 21.19 -24.76
CA GLU A 858 13.32 22.49 -25.02
C GLU A 858 14.84 22.40 -25.30
N HIS A 859 15.52 21.33 -24.87
CA HIS A 859 16.93 21.13 -25.20
C HIS A 859 17.17 20.32 -26.49
N ARG A 860 16.14 19.63 -27.02
CA ARG A 860 16.25 18.81 -28.25
C ARG A 860 15.63 19.44 -29.50
N LEU A 861 14.92 20.58 -29.40
CA LEU A 861 14.30 21.28 -30.54
C LEU A 861 15.16 22.40 -31.18
N SER A 862 16.49 22.33 -31.13
CA SER A 862 17.33 23.31 -31.84
C SER A 862 17.69 22.95 -33.29
N ASN A 863 17.21 21.84 -33.88
CA ASN A 863 17.42 21.56 -35.30
C ASN A 863 16.25 20.78 -35.96
N GLY A 864 15.36 21.51 -36.65
CA GLY A 864 14.82 21.10 -37.96
C GLY A 864 13.47 20.35 -38.08
N LEU A 865 12.36 21.10 -38.24
CA LEU A 865 11.13 20.81 -39.04
C LEU A 865 10.15 19.69 -38.57
N PRO A 866 8.87 19.66 -39.04
CA PRO A 866 7.76 20.56 -38.70
C PRO A 866 6.50 19.84 -38.12
N LYS A 867 5.64 20.63 -37.47
CA LYS A 867 4.30 20.29 -36.93
C LYS A 867 3.37 19.60 -37.94
N TYR A 868 2.92 18.37 -37.65
CA TYR A 868 1.57 17.77 -37.83
C TYR A 868 1.68 16.37 -37.17
N ILE A 869 0.89 15.96 -36.18
CA ILE A 869 -0.42 15.28 -36.33
C ILE A 869 -1.08 15.26 -34.94
N ILE A 870 -2.30 15.77 -34.86
CA ILE A 870 -3.30 15.36 -33.87
C ILE A 870 -4.05 14.17 -34.50
N SER A 871 -4.22 13.06 -33.76
CA SER A 871 -5.35 12.10 -33.82
C SER A 871 -4.89 10.64 -33.72
N ASN A 872 -5.49 9.92 -32.76
CA ASN A 872 -5.83 8.48 -32.73
C ASN A 872 -4.91 7.51 -33.48
N ASN A 873 -4.21 6.60 -32.77
CA ASN A 873 -3.63 5.42 -33.41
C ASN A 873 -4.34 4.09 -33.02
N PRO A 874 -4.75 3.28 -34.02
CA PRO A 874 -5.32 1.93 -33.92
C PRO A 874 -4.23 0.85 -33.79
N ILE A 875 -4.63 -0.37 -33.39
CA ILE A 875 -3.78 -1.57 -33.33
C ILE A 875 -3.66 -2.17 -34.74
N GLU A 876 -2.43 -2.44 -35.19
CA GLU A 876 -2.12 -3.07 -36.48
C GLU A 876 -2.14 -4.62 -36.33
N VAL A 877 -2.77 -5.33 -37.28
CA VAL A 877 -2.94 -6.79 -37.29
C VAL A 877 -2.43 -7.33 -38.62
N ASP A 878 -1.45 -8.24 -38.61
CA ASP A 878 -0.78 -8.72 -39.84
C ASP A 878 -1.68 -9.62 -40.71
N TYR A 879 -2.50 -10.50 -40.12
CA TYR A 879 -3.43 -11.33 -40.88
C TYR A 879 -4.54 -11.95 -40.01
N PHE A 880 -5.75 -12.10 -40.57
CA PHE A 880 -6.83 -12.89 -39.97
C PHE A 880 -6.79 -14.33 -40.49
N PRO A 881 -6.59 -15.35 -39.62
CA PRO A 881 -6.60 -16.74 -40.08
C PRO A 881 -7.95 -17.07 -40.72
N VAL A 882 -7.90 -17.58 -41.94
CA VAL A 882 -9.08 -18.07 -42.67
C VAL A 882 -9.07 -19.60 -42.72
N ASN A 883 -10.25 -20.20 -42.68
CA ASN A 883 -10.42 -21.63 -42.88
C ASN A 883 -10.21 -22.02 -44.36
N THR A 884 -10.27 -23.32 -44.65
CA THR A 884 -10.07 -23.87 -46.00
C THR A 884 -11.04 -23.33 -47.07
N ASP A 885 -12.12 -22.67 -46.65
CA ASP A 885 -13.12 -22.03 -47.51
C ASP A 885 -12.93 -20.51 -47.64
N GLY A 886 -11.84 -19.95 -47.11
CA GLY A 886 -11.48 -18.54 -47.24
C GLY A 886 -12.28 -17.58 -46.35
N LYS A 887 -12.96 -18.08 -45.30
CA LYS A 887 -13.66 -17.25 -44.30
C LYS A 887 -12.87 -17.20 -42.99
N ILE A 888 -12.96 -16.07 -42.28
CA ILE A 888 -12.28 -15.85 -40.99
C ILE A 888 -12.65 -16.96 -40.00
N ASP A 889 -11.63 -17.67 -39.51
CA ASP A 889 -11.77 -18.78 -38.58
C ASP A 889 -11.98 -18.25 -37.15
N GLN A 890 -13.21 -18.34 -36.64
CA GLN A 890 -13.58 -17.82 -35.31
C GLN A 890 -12.97 -18.61 -34.14
N ASN A 891 -12.36 -19.78 -34.41
CA ASN A 891 -11.72 -20.61 -33.38
C ASN A 891 -10.21 -20.34 -33.23
N LYS A 892 -9.63 -19.48 -34.06
CA LYS A 892 -8.23 -19.03 -33.95
C LYS A 892 -8.16 -17.52 -33.89
N GLY A 893 -7.57 -16.98 -32.82
CA GLY A 893 -7.35 -15.53 -32.67
C GLY A 893 -6.31 -15.00 -33.68
N PRO A 894 -6.30 -13.69 -33.97
CA PRO A 894 -5.27 -13.08 -34.81
C PRO A 894 -3.88 -13.19 -34.15
N THR A 895 -2.84 -13.33 -34.98
CA THR A 895 -1.44 -13.36 -34.54
C THR A 895 -0.87 -11.94 -34.53
N TYR A 896 -0.12 -11.60 -33.48
CA TYR A 896 0.57 -10.31 -33.31
C TYR A 896 2.09 -10.53 -33.34
N THR A 897 2.85 -9.60 -33.90
CA THR A 897 4.30 -9.57 -33.78
C THR A 897 4.72 -9.11 -32.39
N ASN A 898 5.63 -9.85 -31.76
CA ASN A 898 6.35 -9.44 -30.56
C ASN A 898 7.36 -8.35 -30.93
N ASP A 899 6.88 -7.12 -31.17
CA ASP A 899 7.75 -5.96 -31.09
C ASP A 899 7.66 -5.36 -29.69
N LYS A 900 8.82 -5.33 -29.03
CA LYS A 900 9.06 -4.76 -27.71
C LYS A 900 8.53 -3.32 -27.69
N PHE A 901 7.44 -3.09 -26.97
CA PHE A 901 7.13 -1.77 -26.44
C PHE A 901 8.15 -1.45 -25.33
N ASN A 902 9.25 -0.86 -25.77
CA ASN A 902 10.22 -0.21 -24.90
C ASN A 902 9.65 1.17 -24.57
N CYS A 903 8.96 1.26 -23.43
CA CYS A 903 8.52 2.53 -22.85
C CYS A 903 9.38 2.77 -21.61
N ASN A 904 10.21 3.82 -21.63
CA ASN A 904 10.95 4.30 -20.47
C ASN A 904 9.95 4.65 -19.34
N GLY A 905 9.86 3.80 -18.31
CA GLY A 905 8.94 4.02 -17.19
C GLY A 905 9.22 3.09 -15.99
N LYS A 906 9.90 3.66 -15.00
CA LYS A 906 9.90 3.48 -13.52
C LYS A 906 9.18 2.32 -12.78
N GLY A 907 8.96 1.12 -13.32
CA GLY A 907 8.42 0.03 -12.50
C GLY A 907 8.65 -1.40 -13.03
N VAL A 908 8.47 -2.40 -12.15
CA VAL A 908 8.63 -3.83 -12.48
C VAL A 908 7.52 -4.24 -13.44
N THR A 909 7.86 -4.62 -14.67
CA THR A 909 6.88 -4.99 -15.69
C THR A 909 6.47 -6.45 -15.57
N ALA A 910 5.20 -6.73 -15.84
CA ALA A 910 4.68 -8.09 -15.85
C ALA A 910 5.35 -8.94 -16.94
N SER A 911 5.87 -10.09 -16.55
CA SER A 911 6.63 -11.02 -17.41
C SER A 911 6.01 -12.42 -17.45
N SER A 912 5.37 -12.87 -16.37
CA SER A 912 4.64 -14.13 -16.33
C SER A 912 3.20 -13.98 -16.83
N LEU A 913 2.59 -15.08 -17.26
CA LEU A 913 1.19 -15.07 -17.73
C LEU A 913 0.23 -14.64 -16.61
N SER A 914 0.48 -15.07 -15.38
CA SER A 914 -0.26 -14.65 -14.18
C SER A 914 -0.12 -13.14 -13.93
N GLU A 915 1.10 -12.60 -14.00
CA GLU A 915 1.36 -11.17 -13.85
C GLU A 915 0.67 -10.35 -14.94
N LEU A 916 0.81 -10.76 -16.21
CA LEU A 916 0.21 -10.06 -17.35
C LEU A 916 -1.32 -10.06 -17.25
N MET A 917 -1.92 -11.16 -16.78
CA MET A 917 -3.35 -11.25 -16.53
C MET A 917 -3.79 -10.32 -15.39
N LEU A 918 -3.09 -10.29 -14.26
CA LEU A 918 -3.45 -9.43 -13.13
C LEU A 918 -3.24 -7.95 -13.45
N VAL A 919 -2.11 -7.60 -14.08
CA VAL A 919 -1.82 -6.25 -14.57
C VAL A 919 -2.86 -5.81 -15.61
N GLY A 920 -3.22 -6.69 -16.55
CA GLY A 920 -4.27 -6.41 -17.53
C GLY A 920 -5.65 -6.20 -16.89
N ILE A 921 -5.98 -7.00 -15.87
CA ILE A 921 -7.18 -6.81 -15.05
C ILE A 921 -7.17 -5.44 -14.37
N LEU A 922 -6.04 -5.05 -13.77
CA LEU A 922 -5.90 -3.81 -13.04
C LEU A 922 -5.94 -2.58 -13.95
N LYS A 923 -5.25 -2.61 -15.10
CA LYS A 923 -5.35 -1.56 -16.12
C LYS A 923 -6.79 -1.33 -16.57
N ASP A 924 -7.55 -2.40 -16.80
CA ASP A 924 -8.95 -2.30 -17.22
C ASP A 924 -9.87 -1.79 -16.11
N ILE A 925 -9.68 -2.23 -14.87
CA ILE A 925 -10.56 -1.83 -13.75
C ILE A 925 -10.26 -0.41 -13.26
N LEU A 926 -8.97 -0.03 -13.20
CA LEU A 926 -8.52 1.29 -12.75
C LEU A 926 -8.54 2.34 -13.88
N ASN A 927 -8.70 1.90 -15.13
CA ASN A 927 -8.69 2.73 -16.34
C ASN A 927 -7.41 3.59 -16.43
N ILE A 928 -6.26 2.92 -16.36
CA ILE A 928 -4.90 3.49 -16.41
C ILE A 928 -4.04 2.73 -17.43
N GLU A 929 -3.14 3.44 -18.11
CA GLU A 929 -2.36 2.90 -19.22
C GLU A 929 -1.19 2.03 -18.75
N GLU A 930 -0.60 2.36 -17.60
CA GLU A 930 0.56 1.70 -17.01
C GLU A 930 0.28 1.24 -15.59
N VAL A 931 0.66 0.00 -15.30
CA VAL A 931 0.55 -0.69 -14.01
C VAL A 931 1.74 -1.64 -13.93
N TYR A 932 2.49 -1.53 -12.84
CA TYR A 932 3.69 -2.29 -12.54
C TYR A 932 3.48 -3.18 -11.32
N LEU A 933 4.23 -4.27 -11.19
CA LEU A 933 4.02 -5.25 -10.13
C LEU A 933 4.29 -4.70 -8.72
N ASN A 934 5.17 -3.71 -8.62
CA ASN A 934 5.49 -3.02 -7.38
C ASN A 934 4.50 -1.90 -7.02
N ASP A 935 3.52 -1.59 -7.87
CA ASP A 935 2.55 -0.55 -7.56
C ASP A 935 1.60 -1.01 -6.45
N ASN A 936 1.25 -0.10 -5.54
CA ASN A 936 0.19 -0.32 -4.57
C ASN A 936 -1.20 -0.09 -5.19
N PHE A 937 -2.11 -1.04 -5.01
CA PHE A 937 -3.47 -0.99 -5.55
C PHE A 937 -4.22 0.32 -5.19
N PHE A 938 -4.07 0.83 -3.96
CA PHE A 938 -4.76 2.04 -3.52
C PHE A 938 -4.09 3.32 -4.01
N GLU A 939 -2.76 3.33 -4.14
CA GLU A 939 -2.01 4.46 -4.70
C GLU A 939 -2.34 4.67 -6.19
N LEU A 940 -2.55 3.58 -6.91
CA LEU A 940 -3.06 3.60 -8.28
C LEU A 940 -4.50 4.13 -8.42
N GLY A 941 -5.16 4.43 -7.30
CA GLY A 941 -6.53 4.93 -7.26
C GLY A 941 -7.57 3.86 -7.01
N GLY A 942 -7.16 2.66 -6.60
CA GLY A 942 -8.05 1.61 -6.12
C GLY A 942 -8.80 2.04 -4.86
N ASP A 943 -10.03 1.57 -4.75
CA ASP A 943 -10.87 1.72 -3.57
C ASP A 943 -11.60 0.41 -3.27
N SER A 944 -12.42 0.43 -2.22
CA SER A 944 -13.15 -0.76 -1.80
C SER A 944 -14.12 -1.29 -2.85
N LEU A 945 -14.62 -0.50 -3.80
CA LEU A 945 -15.46 -1.00 -4.91
C LEU A 945 -14.64 -1.59 -6.04
N ILE A 946 -13.54 -0.92 -6.38
CA ILE A 946 -12.59 -1.38 -7.38
C ILE A 946 -11.98 -2.72 -6.93
N ALA A 947 -11.73 -2.89 -5.63
CA ALA A 947 -11.24 -4.14 -5.06
C ALA A 947 -12.23 -5.30 -5.27
N LEU A 948 -13.54 -5.04 -5.24
CA LEU A 948 -14.56 -6.07 -5.49
C LEU A 948 -14.65 -6.44 -6.97
N LYS A 949 -14.51 -5.45 -7.86
CA LYS A 949 -14.40 -5.70 -9.30
C LYS A 949 -13.14 -6.52 -9.59
N LEU A 950 -12.03 -6.18 -8.92
CA LEU A 950 -10.75 -6.87 -9.00
C LEU A 950 -10.90 -8.31 -8.54
N LYS A 951 -11.43 -8.54 -7.34
CA LYS A 951 -11.79 -9.86 -6.82
C LYS A 951 -12.63 -10.66 -7.82
N LYS A 952 -13.72 -10.09 -8.35
CA LYS A 952 -14.61 -10.78 -9.31
C LYS A 952 -13.87 -11.18 -10.58
N LYS A 953 -13.01 -10.31 -11.12
CA LYS A 953 -12.18 -10.62 -12.28
C LYS A 953 -11.12 -11.67 -11.96
N ILE A 954 -10.49 -11.60 -10.80
CA ILE A 954 -9.55 -12.60 -10.30
C ILE A 954 -10.24 -13.97 -10.22
N LYS A 955 -11.42 -14.06 -9.58
CA LYS A 955 -12.20 -15.30 -9.50
C LYS A 955 -12.56 -15.86 -10.87
N LYS A 956 -12.88 -14.98 -11.83
CA LYS A 956 -13.23 -15.39 -13.20
C LYS A 956 -12.03 -15.85 -14.02
N ILE A 957 -10.86 -15.22 -13.86
CA ILE A 957 -9.67 -15.43 -14.72
C ILE A 957 -8.71 -16.45 -14.09
N PHE A 958 -8.46 -16.34 -12.79
CA PHE A 958 -7.55 -17.23 -12.05
C PHE A 958 -8.25 -18.45 -11.45
N PHE A 959 -9.58 -18.49 -11.44
CA PHE A 959 -10.39 -19.53 -10.78
C PHE A 959 -10.11 -19.65 -9.27
N VAL A 960 -9.69 -18.55 -8.64
CA VAL A 960 -9.42 -18.48 -7.20
C VAL A 960 -10.32 -17.45 -6.57
N ASP A 961 -10.99 -17.84 -5.48
CA ASP A 961 -11.73 -16.90 -4.64
C ASP A 961 -10.80 -16.35 -3.55
N ILE A 962 -10.51 -15.05 -3.59
CA ILE A 962 -9.71 -14.36 -2.57
C ILE A 962 -10.61 -13.46 -1.72
N SER A 963 -10.27 -13.26 -0.46
CA SER A 963 -11.00 -12.29 0.37
C SER A 963 -10.67 -10.85 -0.03
N VAL A 964 -11.57 -9.91 0.20
CA VAL A 964 -11.29 -8.47 0.02
C VAL A 964 -10.17 -8.00 0.94
N SER A 965 -10.10 -8.57 2.16
CA SER A 965 -9.02 -8.35 3.11
C SER A 965 -7.65 -8.72 2.51
N SER A 966 -7.57 -9.79 1.72
CA SER A 966 -6.34 -10.17 1.01
C SER A 966 -5.87 -9.08 0.03
N ILE A 967 -6.79 -8.36 -0.62
CA ILE A 967 -6.43 -7.22 -1.49
C ILE A 967 -5.97 -6.03 -0.66
N PHE A 968 -6.60 -5.81 0.50
CA PHE A 968 -6.31 -4.65 1.34
C PHE A 968 -4.99 -4.78 2.09
N ASN A 969 -4.59 -6.01 2.39
CA ASN A 969 -3.35 -6.32 3.11
C ASN A 969 -2.16 -6.50 2.16
N SER A 970 -2.36 -6.47 0.84
CA SER A 970 -1.26 -6.49 -0.14
C SER A 970 -0.70 -5.09 -0.32
N ASN A 971 0.59 -4.94 -0.08
CA ASN A 971 1.30 -3.67 -0.24
C ASN A 971 1.59 -3.35 -1.71
N ASN A 972 1.58 -4.35 -2.58
CA ASN A 972 1.76 -4.18 -4.03
C ASN A 972 1.04 -5.29 -4.83
N ILE A 973 1.06 -5.15 -6.16
CA ILE A 973 0.38 -6.08 -7.08
C ILE A 973 1.03 -7.47 -7.09
N GLU A 974 2.33 -7.57 -6.84
CA GLU A 974 3.04 -8.83 -6.70
C GLU A 974 2.58 -9.62 -5.46
N GLU A 975 2.47 -8.97 -4.30
CA GLU A 975 1.92 -9.57 -3.09
C GLU A 975 0.46 -9.99 -3.28
N LEU A 976 -0.32 -9.19 -4.01
CA LEU A 976 -1.68 -9.58 -4.38
C LEU A 976 -1.67 -10.83 -5.25
N LEU A 977 -0.75 -10.93 -6.20
CA LEU A 977 -0.60 -12.12 -7.04
C LEU A 977 -0.22 -13.35 -6.20
N ASN A 978 0.72 -13.21 -5.27
CA ASN A 978 1.11 -14.27 -4.35
C ASN A 978 -0.06 -14.72 -3.47
N ALA A 979 -0.91 -13.79 -3.02
CA ALA A 979 -2.13 -14.12 -2.29
C ALA A 979 -3.15 -14.89 -3.16
N ILE A 980 -3.25 -14.58 -4.46
CA ILE A 980 -4.08 -15.32 -5.42
C ILE A 980 -3.51 -16.73 -5.62
N GLU A 981 -2.22 -16.87 -5.86
CA GLU A 981 -1.58 -18.17 -6.12
C GLU A 981 -1.58 -19.07 -4.88
N SER A 982 -1.36 -18.51 -3.70
CA SER A 982 -1.44 -19.22 -2.42
C SER A 982 -2.85 -19.78 -2.15
N ASN A 983 -3.90 -19.05 -2.52
CA ASN A 983 -5.28 -19.54 -2.40
C ASN A 983 -5.64 -20.55 -3.50
N LYS A 984 -4.94 -20.54 -4.65
CA LYS A 984 -5.04 -21.57 -5.69
C LYS A 984 -4.61 -22.94 -5.16
N CYS A 985 -3.52 -22.99 -4.40
CA CYS A 985 -3.00 -24.23 -3.81
C CYS A 985 -3.89 -24.83 -2.71
N LYS A 986 -4.72 -24.03 -2.02
CA LYS A 986 -5.61 -24.51 -0.94
C LYS A 986 -6.89 -25.20 -1.43
N ASN A 987 -7.35 -24.91 -2.65
CA ASN A 987 -8.61 -25.46 -3.18
C ASN A 987 -8.44 -26.79 -3.95
N PHE A 988 -7.21 -27.27 -4.16
CA PHE A 988 -6.94 -28.60 -4.71
C PHE A 988 -6.58 -29.57 -3.57
N THR A 989 -7.60 -30.23 -3.01
CA THR A 989 -7.37 -31.44 -2.21
C THR A 989 -7.18 -32.61 -3.15
N ILE A 990 -6.10 -33.37 -2.94
CA ILE A 990 -5.71 -34.59 -3.66
C ILE A 990 -6.89 -35.56 -3.68
N GLY A 991 -7.58 -35.67 -4.81
CA GLY A 991 -8.79 -36.51 -4.92
C GLY A 991 -9.41 -36.60 -6.31
N GLU A 992 -9.06 -35.74 -7.26
CA GLU A 992 -9.55 -35.82 -8.64
C GLU A 992 -8.44 -35.39 -9.61
N ILE A 993 -7.62 -36.36 -10.04
CA ILE A 993 -6.88 -36.35 -11.30
C ILE A 993 -7.43 -37.48 -12.17
#